data_AF-A0A368TG77-F1
#
_entry.id   AF-A0A368TG77-F1
#
_cell.length_a   1.000
_cell.length_b   1.000
_cell.length_c   1.000
_cell.angle_alpha   90.00
_cell.angle_beta   90.00
_cell.angle_gamma   90.00
#
_symmetry.space_group_name_H-M   'P 1'
#
loop_
_entity.id
_entity.type
_entity.pdbx_description
1 polymer ?
#
loop_
_entity_poly.entity_id
_entity_poly.type
_entity_poly.pdbx_seq_one_letter_code
_entity_poly.pdbx_strand_id
1 'polypeptide(L)'
;METKGNVFAVVATVMLLIALTMNVVSAGHPAKMKVTPEKQEVELTTSAAPSKMKLNTSGPMTFPMERVLNLISYDDAEANGNYVMHNALDGFAVRFTPPSYPAEIIRAKICFLPDTPHKMFAVYVYDDDGLGGAPDTCLGGPIHHTASDGGWCDVDISGLDLSITSGDFYILYQQLVDCPDPQNPTCDALCYDNDQPLYERSWDYNGATNKWYTWPDENYMIRCVLNETSIESSWTFMVYLDGDNNLESAGINDFMEMSSVSTTSDVNIVVQFDRIPGYVTSYDNWVTCKRFHVTSGMTPTPANAIGDLGECNMGDPNTLADFVEWTMTEFPADNYALILWNHGDGWKSINGWVPWADDIKDAKDAGFTRGICQDVTNDDHLTLQETEQALTGKYVQLLGYDACFMHMVEVVYQVKANAGISVGSEDSEPNDGWPYDTILADLTGTTPTMTPRTLGTVIVQRYNESYSPTSAKTQSAVDYSDFSGLVTAIDNLAQALIAEINAGNWNQVQQARSETELIHYSYYIDLYDFAKKIQTYVPGATSEAQAVMANVNTTVYAKANGSGAPDEHGLSIYYPLAEGSYLASYNNTAFAIDTLWNEFLMKYYTPPPEITYYDPELSVSDLEGATRTFSVAVNQLVNVSWQINGSSVQTNESVTEAYYMNKSAVNGSWNVSAIVSNENGTDMQTWVWTVVVPCFIATAAYGTPLHDDIDILRDFRDEYLITNSPGRAFVKAYYTLSPPIAALVRDNEWLGTAVRTGFVKPAVDITRRFVG
;
A
#
# COMPACT_ATOMS: atom_id res chain seq x y z
N MET A 1 45.28 -7.17 -32.40
CA MET A 1 44.45 -6.70 -33.52
C MET A 1 43.61 -7.86 -34.06
N GLU A 2 42.35 -7.87 -33.63
CA GLU A 2 41.14 -8.08 -34.45
C GLU A 2 40.93 -9.32 -35.35
N THR A 3 40.18 -10.28 -34.78
CA THR A 3 38.76 -10.63 -35.11
C THR A 3 38.23 -10.92 -36.53
N LYS A 4 37.58 -12.10 -36.63
CA LYS A 4 36.19 -12.42 -37.10
C LYS A 4 35.54 -11.74 -38.33
N GLY A 5 34.77 -12.55 -39.06
CA GLY A 5 33.56 -12.15 -39.83
C GLY A 5 33.67 -12.31 -41.36
N ASN A 6 32.61 -12.66 -42.12
CA ASN A 6 31.22 -12.94 -41.72
C ASN A 6 30.42 -13.82 -42.73
N VAL A 7 29.33 -14.38 -42.20
CA VAL A 7 28.09 -14.99 -42.76
C VAL A 7 27.71 -14.57 -44.21
N PHE A 8 27.29 -15.44 -45.15
CA PHE A 8 26.20 -16.47 -45.26
C PHE A 8 24.85 -15.93 -45.79
N ALA A 9 24.28 -16.61 -46.81
CA ALA A 9 22.89 -16.48 -47.26
C ALA A 9 22.45 -17.68 -48.14
N VAL A 10 21.12 -17.79 -48.37
CA VAL A 10 20.43 -18.50 -49.48
C VAL A 10 19.82 -19.91 -49.26
N VAL A 11 18.51 -19.89 -48.92
CA VAL A 11 17.34 -20.60 -49.55
C VAL A 11 17.25 -22.14 -49.63
N ALA A 12 16.13 -22.68 -49.11
CA ALA A 12 15.17 -23.62 -49.77
C ALA A 12 14.13 -24.19 -48.75
N THR A 13 12.89 -24.63 -49.02
CA THR A 13 11.93 -24.53 -50.17
C THR A 13 10.57 -25.20 -49.81
N VAL A 14 9.45 -24.44 -49.80
CA VAL A 14 8.09 -24.76 -50.33
C VAL A 14 7.13 -25.83 -49.68
N MET A 15 5.79 -25.57 -49.80
CA MET A 15 4.56 -26.42 -49.66
C MET A 15 3.68 -26.28 -48.39
N LEU A 16 2.32 -26.34 -48.41
CA LEU A 16 1.30 -26.10 -49.47
C LEU A 16 -0.19 -26.09 -48.93
N LEU A 17 -1.05 -25.17 -49.42
CA LEU A 17 -2.51 -25.27 -49.76
C LEU A 17 -3.71 -25.45 -48.73
N ILE A 18 -4.76 -24.64 -48.98
CA ILE A 18 -6.25 -24.87 -48.90
C ILE A 18 -7.03 -24.83 -47.54
N ALA A 19 -8.30 -24.37 -47.44
CA ALA A 19 -9.10 -23.22 -47.97
C ALA A 19 -10.61 -23.34 -47.52
N LEU A 20 -11.44 -22.32 -47.83
CA LEU A 20 -12.93 -22.24 -47.75
C LEU A 20 -13.61 -22.15 -46.35
N THR A 21 -14.77 -21.48 -46.12
CA THR A 21 -15.40 -20.22 -46.62
C THR A 21 -16.78 -19.99 -45.92
N MET A 22 -17.22 -18.71 -45.84
CA MET A 22 -18.62 -18.22 -46.01
C MET A 22 -19.70 -18.31 -44.89
N ASN A 23 -20.31 -17.12 -44.62
CA ASN A 23 -21.77 -16.83 -44.51
C ASN A 23 -22.55 -17.36 -43.26
N VAL A 24 -23.76 -16.94 -42.81
CA VAL A 24 -24.79 -15.88 -43.09
C VAL A 24 -25.86 -15.98 -41.95
N VAL A 25 -26.71 -15.02 -41.53
CA VAL A 25 -26.81 -13.53 -41.45
C VAL A 25 -28.17 -13.21 -40.74
N SER A 26 -28.42 -11.97 -40.26
CA SER A 26 -29.74 -11.44 -39.81
C SER A 26 -30.23 -11.84 -38.39
N ALA A 27 -31.09 -11.10 -37.67
CA ALA A 27 -31.58 -9.70 -37.73
C ALA A 27 -32.60 -9.45 -36.57
N GLY A 28 -32.94 -8.19 -36.27
CA GLY A 28 -34.26 -7.87 -35.64
C GLY A 28 -34.28 -6.95 -34.42
N HIS A 29 -34.35 -5.62 -34.64
CA HIS A 29 -35.05 -4.64 -33.77
C HIS A 29 -36.60 -4.84 -33.85
N PRO A 30 -37.53 -4.09 -33.17
CA PRO A 30 -37.38 -2.77 -32.50
C PRO A 30 -38.27 -2.43 -31.26
N ALA A 31 -38.05 -1.24 -30.64
CA ALA A 31 -39.05 -0.20 -30.24
C ALA A 31 -40.25 -0.52 -29.27
N LYS A 32 -40.83 0.40 -28.45
CA LYS A 32 -40.69 1.87 -28.20
C LYS A 32 -41.56 2.36 -27.00
N MET A 33 -41.01 3.25 -26.16
CA MET A 33 -41.50 4.65 -25.90
C MET A 33 -42.80 4.97 -25.09
N LYS A 34 -42.60 5.59 -23.89
CA LYS A 34 -43.22 6.81 -23.29
C LYS A 34 -44.52 6.83 -22.42
N VAL A 35 -44.32 7.35 -21.19
CA VAL A 35 -44.93 8.56 -20.52
C VAL A 35 -46.31 8.50 -19.82
N THR A 36 -46.29 8.60 -18.47
CA THR A 36 -46.82 9.67 -17.55
C THR A 36 -48.15 10.38 -17.91
N PRO A 37 -49.03 10.86 -16.98
CA PRO A 37 -48.75 11.25 -15.56
C PRO A 37 -49.91 11.19 -14.50
N GLU A 38 -49.63 11.66 -13.26
CA GLU A 38 -50.48 12.50 -12.33
C GLU A 38 -52.02 12.20 -12.15
N LYS A 39 -52.66 12.24 -10.96
CA LYS A 39 -52.38 13.01 -9.71
C LYS A 39 -53.42 12.78 -8.57
N GLN A 40 -52.97 12.97 -7.31
CA GLN A 40 -53.51 13.87 -6.25
C GLN A 40 -54.81 13.55 -5.49
N GLU A 41 -54.72 13.61 -4.14
CA GLU A 41 -55.64 13.34 -2.98
C GLU A 41 -57.02 14.04 -2.79
N VAL A 42 -57.96 13.34 -2.12
CA VAL A 42 -59.24 13.77 -1.50
C VAL A 42 -59.59 12.83 -0.33
N GLU A 43 -59.91 13.43 0.82
CA GLU A 43 -60.39 12.83 2.07
C GLU A 43 -61.69 12.01 1.93
N LEU A 44 -62.06 11.22 2.96
CA LEU A 44 -63.39 11.36 3.60
C LEU A 44 -63.58 10.49 4.85
N THR A 45 -64.24 11.07 5.86
CA THR A 45 -64.77 10.36 7.04
C THR A 45 -66.28 10.14 6.93
N THR A 46 -66.81 9.09 7.60
CA THR A 46 -68.12 8.98 8.31
C THR A 46 -68.82 7.62 8.17
N SER A 47 -69.19 7.05 9.34
CA SER A 47 -70.25 6.06 9.68
C SER A 47 -70.51 4.78 8.84
N ALA A 48 -69.95 4.63 7.66
CA ALA A 48 -69.88 3.39 6.89
C ALA A 48 -68.44 2.86 6.78
N ALA A 49 -67.52 3.44 7.55
CA ALA A 49 -66.14 2.98 7.68
C ALA A 49 -66.08 1.52 8.16
N PRO A 50 -65.04 0.75 7.80
CA PRO A 50 -64.86 -0.62 8.30
C PRO A 50 -64.74 -0.62 9.82
N SER A 51 -65.15 -1.73 10.45
CA SER A 51 -65.15 -1.82 11.91
C SER A 51 -63.86 -2.51 12.36
N LYS A 52 -63.02 -1.79 13.10
CA LYS A 52 -61.73 -2.29 13.61
C LYS A 52 -61.56 -2.06 15.10
N MET A 53 -60.68 -2.85 15.71
CA MET A 53 -60.25 -2.69 17.11
C MET A 53 -58.73 -2.62 17.22
N LYS A 54 -58.25 -1.66 18.03
CA LYS A 54 -56.85 -1.56 18.45
C LYS A 54 -56.56 -2.54 19.58
N LEU A 55 -55.51 -3.34 19.44
CA LEU A 55 -55.01 -4.23 20.50
C LEU A 55 -53.96 -3.50 21.36
N ASN A 56 -54.08 -3.62 22.68
CA ASN A 56 -53.09 -3.08 23.62
C ASN A 56 -51.93 -4.07 23.77
N THR A 57 -50.78 -3.76 23.17
CA THR A 57 -49.52 -4.50 23.37
C THR A 57 -48.85 -4.09 24.69
N SER A 58 -47.82 -4.85 25.11
CA SER A 58 -47.03 -4.55 26.32
C SER A 58 -45.99 -3.42 26.15
N GLY A 59 -45.93 -2.82 24.97
CA GLY A 59 -44.97 -1.80 24.54
C GLY A 59 -44.82 -1.83 23.02
N PRO A 60 -43.99 -0.94 22.45
CA PRO A 60 -43.60 -1.03 21.04
C PRO A 60 -42.78 -2.30 20.74
N MET A 61 -42.77 -2.71 19.48
CA MET A 61 -42.00 -3.86 19.00
C MET A 61 -41.10 -3.45 17.82
N THR A 62 -39.80 -3.36 18.07
CA THR A 62 -38.80 -3.06 17.05
C THR A 62 -38.47 -4.32 16.23
N PHE A 63 -38.57 -4.22 14.91
CA PHE A 63 -38.12 -5.25 13.96
C PHE A 63 -36.75 -4.88 13.39
N PRO A 64 -35.96 -5.85 12.88
CA PRO A 64 -34.71 -5.55 12.18
C PRO A 64 -34.94 -4.58 11.00
N MET A 65 -34.16 -3.51 10.95
CA MET A 65 -34.26 -2.52 9.86
C MET A 65 -33.58 -3.06 8.60
N GLU A 66 -34.37 -3.60 7.67
CA GLU A 66 -33.93 -3.89 6.31
C GLU A 66 -33.91 -2.57 5.50
N ARG A 67 -32.73 -2.01 5.25
CA ARG A 67 -32.54 -0.97 4.21
C ARG A 67 -32.11 -1.67 2.92
N VAL A 68 -33.02 -1.78 1.97
CA VAL A 68 -32.78 -2.40 0.67
C VAL A 68 -33.35 -1.46 -0.39
N LEU A 69 -32.57 -1.12 -1.43
CA LEU A 69 -32.97 -0.16 -2.46
C LEU A 69 -34.36 -0.43 -3.06
N ASN A 70 -34.67 -1.71 -3.29
CA ASN A 70 -35.94 -2.13 -3.86
C ASN A 70 -37.11 -2.22 -2.85
N LEU A 71 -36.91 -1.89 -1.56
CA LEU A 71 -37.93 -1.91 -0.52
C LEU A 71 -38.50 -0.51 -0.27
N ILE A 72 -39.76 -0.29 -0.63
CA ILE A 72 -40.49 0.93 -0.30
C ILE A 72 -41.18 0.73 1.07
N SER A 73 -40.77 1.52 2.06
CA SER A 73 -41.34 1.56 3.41
C SER A 73 -41.55 3.00 3.88
N TYR A 74 -42.58 3.22 4.70
CA TYR A 74 -42.85 4.50 5.36
C TYR A 74 -43.05 4.33 6.85
N ASP A 75 -42.38 3.33 7.43
CA ASP A 75 -42.37 3.02 8.85
C ASP A 75 -40.92 2.94 9.34
N ASP A 76 -40.67 3.25 10.61
CA ASP A 76 -39.32 3.23 11.18
C ASP A 76 -38.86 1.82 11.67
N ALA A 77 -39.66 0.79 11.36
CA ALA A 77 -39.57 -0.57 11.86
C ALA A 77 -39.99 -0.79 13.33
N GLU A 78 -40.53 0.20 14.03
CA GLU A 78 -41.12 0.05 15.37
C GLU A 78 -42.66 0.01 15.32
N ALA A 79 -43.25 -1.15 15.62
CA ALA A 79 -44.70 -1.27 15.76
C ALA A 79 -45.13 -0.77 17.14
N ASN A 80 -45.68 0.46 17.23
CA ASN A 80 -46.21 0.97 18.49
C ASN A 80 -47.55 0.30 18.90
N GLY A 81 -48.19 -0.48 18.02
CA GLY A 81 -49.35 -1.31 18.35
C GLY A 81 -49.93 -2.07 17.16
N ASN A 82 -51.17 -2.58 17.30
CA ASN A 82 -51.82 -3.41 16.27
C ASN A 82 -53.32 -3.14 16.11
N TYR A 83 -53.87 -3.44 14.94
CA TYR A 83 -55.30 -3.41 14.62
C TYR A 83 -55.82 -4.75 14.09
N VAL A 84 -57.08 -5.07 14.42
CA VAL A 84 -57.84 -6.22 13.92
C VAL A 84 -59.14 -5.71 13.27
N MET A 85 -59.47 -6.20 12.08
CA MET A 85 -60.78 -5.94 11.45
C MET A 85 -61.86 -6.87 12.03
N HIS A 86 -63.09 -6.38 12.20
CA HIS A 86 -64.20 -7.19 12.70
C HIS A 86 -64.92 -8.00 11.62
N ASN A 87 -65.05 -7.47 10.42
CA ASN A 87 -65.79 -8.11 9.33
C ASN A 87 -64.82 -8.77 8.34
N ALA A 88 -65.25 -9.85 7.70
CA ALA A 88 -64.67 -10.26 6.42
C ALA A 88 -64.90 -9.16 5.36
N LEU A 89 -64.02 -9.11 4.36
CA LEU A 89 -63.95 -8.13 3.27
C LEU A 89 -63.46 -6.72 3.66
N ASP A 90 -63.38 -6.38 4.95
CA ASP A 90 -62.72 -5.15 5.39
C ASP A 90 -61.17 -5.32 5.34
N GLY A 91 -60.42 -4.22 5.20
CA GLY A 91 -58.98 -4.28 4.97
C GLY A 91 -58.20 -2.99 5.24
N PHE A 92 -56.88 -3.10 5.16
CA PHE A 92 -55.89 -2.06 5.43
C PHE A 92 -54.99 -1.89 4.21
N ALA A 93 -54.80 -0.66 3.73
CA ALA A 93 -53.90 -0.37 2.61
C ALA A 93 -52.90 0.74 2.94
N VAL A 94 -51.75 0.70 2.29
CA VAL A 94 -50.69 1.73 2.36
C VAL A 94 -50.39 2.24 0.96
N ARG A 95 -50.18 3.55 0.84
CA ARG A 95 -49.78 4.25 -0.38
C ARG A 95 -48.26 4.23 -0.59
N PHE A 96 -47.85 3.76 -1.76
CA PHE A 96 -46.47 3.69 -2.21
C PHE A 96 -46.22 4.62 -3.39
N THR A 97 -45.15 5.39 -3.27
CA THR A 97 -44.60 6.25 -4.31
C THR A 97 -43.32 5.59 -4.83
N PRO A 98 -43.31 5.03 -6.06
CA PRO A 98 -42.09 4.47 -6.64
C PRO A 98 -40.94 5.49 -6.74
N PRO A 99 -39.69 5.09 -6.49
CA PRO A 99 -38.53 5.97 -6.66
C PRO A 99 -38.21 6.25 -8.14
N SER A 100 -38.61 5.35 -9.04
CA SER A 100 -38.51 5.50 -10.49
C SER A 100 -39.65 4.76 -11.21
N TYR A 101 -39.80 4.97 -12.52
CA TYR A 101 -40.81 4.30 -13.36
C TYR A 101 -40.18 3.80 -14.67
N PRO A 102 -40.55 2.61 -15.18
CA PRO A 102 -41.56 1.69 -14.64
C PRO A 102 -41.08 0.98 -13.36
N ALA A 103 -42.01 0.79 -12.43
CA ALA A 103 -41.80 0.07 -11.18
C ALA A 103 -42.57 -1.25 -11.22
N GLU A 104 -41.83 -2.34 -11.42
CA GLU A 104 -42.36 -3.71 -11.42
C GLU A 104 -42.57 -4.16 -9.97
N ILE A 105 -43.78 -4.58 -9.58
CA ILE A 105 -44.10 -4.99 -8.21
C ILE A 105 -43.93 -6.51 -8.08
N ILE A 106 -43.09 -6.98 -7.13
CA ILE A 106 -42.86 -8.43 -6.92
C ILE A 106 -43.27 -8.94 -5.55
N ARG A 107 -43.32 -8.10 -4.52
CA ARG A 107 -43.66 -8.55 -3.16
C ARG A 107 -44.40 -7.50 -2.37
N ALA A 108 -45.35 -7.93 -1.55
CA ALA A 108 -45.81 -7.18 -0.39
C ALA A 108 -45.15 -7.75 0.87
N LYS A 109 -44.65 -6.90 1.77
CA LYS A 109 -44.32 -7.31 3.15
C LYS A 109 -45.40 -6.78 4.08
N ILE A 110 -45.98 -7.64 4.90
CA ILE A 110 -47.13 -7.31 5.76
C ILE A 110 -46.76 -7.68 7.19
N CYS A 111 -46.74 -6.71 8.11
CA CYS A 111 -46.28 -6.94 9.48
C CYS A 111 -47.43 -7.33 10.41
N PHE A 112 -47.33 -8.48 11.06
CA PHE A 112 -48.35 -9.01 12.00
C PHE A 112 -47.83 -9.09 13.43
N LEU A 113 -48.74 -9.00 14.42
CA LEU A 113 -48.44 -9.27 15.83
C LEU A 113 -47.92 -10.71 16.03
N PRO A 114 -46.73 -10.93 16.64
CA PRO A 114 -46.26 -12.24 17.06
C PRO A 114 -47.27 -13.02 17.90
N ASP A 115 -47.20 -14.35 17.81
CA ASP A 115 -48.03 -15.32 18.56
C ASP A 115 -49.56 -15.20 18.35
N THR A 116 -50.02 -14.58 17.25
CA THR A 116 -51.45 -14.51 16.90
C THR A 116 -51.91 -15.63 15.95
N PRO A 117 -53.22 -15.96 15.89
CA PRO A 117 -53.72 -17.00 14.99
C PRO A 117 -53.80 -16.50 13.54
N HIS A 118 -52.78 -16.83 12.74
CA HIS A 118 -52.77 -16.41 11.34
C HIS A 118 -53.90 -17.04 10.50
N LYS A 119 -54.51 -16.22 9.63
CA LYS A 119 -55.60 -16.64 8.74
C LYS A 119 -55.26 -16.41 7.28
N MET A 120 -56.12 -16.94 6.43
CA MET A 120 -56.04 -16.65 5.01
C MET A 120 -56.55 -15.23 4.77
N PHE A 121 -55.70 -14.40 4.19
CA PHE A 121 -56.01 -13.06 3.74
C PHE A 121 -55.81 -12.96 2.23
N ALA A 122 -56.33 -11.89 1.64
CA ALA A 122 -56.07 -11.54 0.25
C ALA A 122 -55.21 -10.28 0.16
N VAL A 123 -54.27 -10.26 -0.78
CA VAL A 123 -53.52 -9.08 -1.18
C VAL A 123 -54.03 -8.60 -2.53
N TYR A 124 -54.25 -7.30 -2.63
CA TYR A 124 -54.59 -6.61 -3.87
C TYR A 124 -53.66 -5.43 -4.08
N VAL A 125 -53.49 -5.04 -5.34
CA VAL A 125 -52.82 -3.80 -5.73
C VAL A 125 -53.87 -2.89 -6.39
N TYR A 126 -53.92 -1.63 -5.98
CA TYR A 126 -54.80 -0.59 -6.50
C TYR A 126 -54.00 0.62 -7.02
N ASP A 127 -54.57 1.33 -7.99
CA ASP A 127 -54.04 2.56 -8.57
C ASP A 127 -54.39 3.79 -7.71
N ASP A 128 -53.71 4.94 -7.89
CA ASP A 128 -54.07 6.22 -7.24
C ASP A 128 -55.12 7.05 -8.00
N ASP A 129 -55.82 6.42 -8.96
CA ASP A 129 -56.71 7.04 -9.92
C ASP A 129 -58.09 7.47 -9.38
N GLY A 130 -58.39 7.16 -8.11
CA GLY A 130 -59.64 7.52 -7.46
C GLY A 130 -59.84 9.04 -7.37
N LEU A 131 -61.07 9.47 -7.05
CA LEU A 131 -61.32 10.88 -6.77
C LEU A 131 -60.37 11.31 -5.67
N GLY A 132 -59.39 12.11 -6.06
CA GLY A 132 -58.41 12.54 -5.12
C GLY A 132 -57.45 11.42 -4.71
N GLY A 133 -56.59 10.91 -5.59
CA GLY A 133 -55.38 10.17 -5.22
C GLY A 133 -55.63 8.93 -4.38
N ALA A 134 -56.89 8.51 -4.32
CA ALA A 134 -57.41 7.49 -3.45
C ALA A 134 -57.39 6.17 -4.22
N PRO A 135 -57.35 5.02 -3.54
CA PRO A 135 -57.44 3.76 -4.25
C PRO A 135 -58.81 3.65 -4.94
N ASP A 136 -58.87 3.33 -6.24
CA ASP A 136 -60.14 3.03 -6.94
C ASP A 136 -59.99 1.85 -7.91
N THR A 137 -59.18 1.99 -8.97
CA THR A 137 -58.93 0.89 -9.92
C THR A 137 -58.08 -0.20 -9.30
N CYS A 138 -58.63 -1.41 -9.19
CA CYS A 138 -57.87 -2.61 -8.81
C CYS A 138 -56.97 -3.04 -9.97
N LEU A 139 -55.66 -2.91 -9.80
CA LEU A 139 -54.64 -3.31 -10.78
C LEU A 139 -54.43 -4.82 -10.80
N GLY A 140 -54.45 -5.48 -9.63
CA GLY A 140 -54.30 -6.93 -9.54
C GLY A 140 -54.67 -7.53 -8.18
N GLY A 141 -54.86 -8.84 -8.14
CA GLY A 141 -55.32 -9.61 -6.98
C GLY A 141 -56.70 -10.27 -7.21
N PRO A 142 -57.21 -11.05 -6.24
CA PRO A 142 -56.58 -11.40 -4.96
C PRO A 142 -55.44 -12.41 -5.09
N ILE A 143 -54.29 -12.10 -4.51
CA ILE A 143 -53.30 -13.12 -4.11
C ILE A 143 -53.69 -13.59 -2.71
N HIS A 144 -54.07 -14.86 -2.59
CA HIS A 144 -54.43 -15.46 -1.30
C HIS A 144 -53.17 -15.95 -0.59
N HIS A 145 -52.96 -15.53 0.65
CA HIS A 145 -51.80 -15.92 1.45
C HIS A 145 -52.21 -16.26 2.89
N THR A 146 -51.32 -16.90 3.66
CA THR A 146 -51.50 -17.18 5.08
C THR A 146 -50.14 -17.11 5.74
N ALA A 147 -49.95 -16.20 6.69
CA ALA A 147 -48.67 -16.03 7.35
C ALA A 147 -48.27 -17.29 8.14
N SER A 148 -46.98 -17.62 8.13
CA SER A 148 -46.41 -18.73 8.89
C SER A 148 -46.22 -18.40 10.38
N ASP A 149 -46.00 -17.12 10.66
CA ASP A 149 -45.52 -16.53 11.89
C ASP A 149 -45.77 -15.01 11.87
N GLY A 150 -45.64 -14.36 13.04
CA GLY A 150 -45.76 -12.92 13.17
C GLY A 150 -44.44 -12.19 12.93
N GLY A 151 -44.52 -10.87 12.77
CA GLY A 151 -43.49 -10.04 12.14
C GLY A 151 -43.76 -9.86 10.65
N TRP A 152 -42.71 -9.59 9.88
CA TRP A 152 -42.81 -9.32 8.44
C TRP A 152 -43.10 -10.60 7.63
N CYS A 153 -44.35 -10.74 7.17
CA CYS A 153 -44.77 -11.78 6.24
C CYS A 153 -44.54 -11.35 4.79
N ASP A 154 -43.72 -12.09 4.05
CA ASP A 154 -43.44 -11.90 2.63
C ASP A 154 -44.50 -12.58 1.74
N VAL A 155 -45.24 -11.77 0.96
CA VAL A 155 -46.24 -12.26 0.00
C VAL A 155 -45.72 -12.01 -1.42
N ASP A 156 -45.36 -13.07 -2.12
CA ASP A 156 -45.04 -13.02 -3.55
C ASP A 156 -46.28 -12.61 -4.36
N ILE A 157 -46.17 -11.48 -5.04
CA ILE A 157 -47.20 -10.93 -5.94
C ILE A 157 -46.67 -10.70 -7.35
N SER A 158 -45.45 -11.19 -7.65
CA SER A 158 -44.81 -11.07 -8.97
C SER A 158 -45.66 -11.64 -10.10
N GLY A 159 -46.38 -12.74 -9.85
CA GLY A 159 -47.31 -13.36 -10.81
C GLY A 159 -48.59 -12.56 -11.11
N LEU A 160 -48.71 -11.33 -10.60
CA LEU A 160 -49.68 -10.35 -11.09
C LEU A 160 -49.18 -9.58 -12.33
N ASP A 161 -47.89 -9.69 -12.68
CA ASP A 161 -47.23 -9.01 -13.81
C ASP A 161 -47.50 -7.49 -13.83
N LEU A 162 -47.36 -6.82 -12.68
CA LEU A 162 -47.73 -5.41 -12.49
C LEU A 162 -46.54 -4.45 -12.62
N SER A 163 -46.62 -3.58 -13.63
CA SER A 163 -45.70 -2.49 -13.91
C SER A 163 -46.40 -1.14 -13.69
N ILE A 164 -46.07 -0.43 -12.60
CA ILE A 164 -46.56 0.93 -12.37
C ILE A 164 -45.74 1.88 -13.26
N THR A 165 -46.39 2.64 -14.14
CA THR A 165 -45.70 3.48 -15.15
C THR A 165 -45.71 4.98 -14.84
N SER A 166 -46.54 5.39 -13.88
CA SER A 166 -46.60 6.71 -13.24
C SER A 166 -47.64 6.68 -12.12
N GLY A 167 -47.53 7.55 -11.12
CA GLY A 167 -48.53 7.67 -10.05
C GLY A 167 -48.15 6.86 -8.81
N ASP A 168 -48.79 7.18 -7.69
CA ASP A 168 -48.71 6.33 -6.51
C ASP A 168 -49.53 5.04 -6.75
N PHE A 169 -49.30 4.01 -5.93
CA PHE A 169 -50.13 2.81 -5.91
C PHE A 169 -50.36 2.35 -4.48
N TYR A 170 -51.25 1.37 -4.31
CA TYR A 170 -51.68 0.89 -3.02
C TYR A 170 -51.55 -0.62 -2.92
N ILE A 171 -50.99 -1.12 -1.81
CA ILE A 171 -51.10 -2.54 -1.45
C ILE A 171 -52.15 -2.66 -0.35
N LEU A 172 -53.23 -3.39 -0.63
CA LEU A 172 -54.32 -3.72 0.30
C LEU A 172 -54.11 -5.12 0.87
N TYR A 173 -54.02 -5.21 2.20
CA TYR A 173 -54.37 -6.40 2.97
C TYR A 173 -55.90 -6.44 3.15
N GLN A 174 -56.56 -7.53 2.75
CA GLN A 174 -57.99 -7.75 2.98
C GLN A 174 -58.23 -9.01 3.84
N GLN A 175 -58.98 -8.84 4.92
CA GLN A 175 -59.38 -9.95 5.79
C GLN A 175 -60.49 -10.79 5.14
N LEU A 176 -60.38 -12.11 5.15
CA LEU A 176 -61.36 -13.02 4.53
C LEU A 176 -62.29 -13.75 5.52
N VAL A 177 -62.15 -13.49 6.81
CA VAL A 177 -62.91 -14.13 7.89
C VAL A 177 -63.38 -13.11 8.93
N ASP A 178 -64.59 -13.26 9.46
CA ASP A 178 -65.10 -12.39 10.52
C ASP A 178 -64.33 -12.61 11.85
N CYS A 179 -64.03 -11.52 12.56
CA CYS A 179 -63.46 -11.53 13.91
C CYS A 179 -64.45 -10.97 14.96
N PRO A 180 -65.44 -11.77 15.39
CA PRO A 180 -66.52 -11.30 16.26
C PRO A 180 -66.17 -11.23 17.76
N ASP A 181 -65.04 -11.79 18.21
CA ASP A 181 -64.61 -11.74 19.61
C ASP A 181 -63.39 -10.80 19.81
N PRO A 182 -63.61 -9.56 20.29
CA PRO A 182 -62.54 -8.59 20.55
C PRO A 182 -61.61 -8.94 21.73
N GLN A 183 -61.93 -9.94 22.56
CA GLN A 183 -61.12 -10.31 23.73
C GLN A 183 -60.24 -11.55 23.50
N ASN A 184 -60.46 -12.25 22.39
CA ASN A 184 -59.68 -13.42 21.98
C ASN A 184 -59.67 -13.50 20.44
N PRO A 185 -58.95 -12.59 19.75
CA PRO A 185 -59.01 -12.47 18.30
C PRO A 185 -58.55 -13.76 17.62
N THR A 186 -59.40 -14.29 16.73
CA THR A 186 -59.14 -15.50 15.95
C THR A 186 -58.62 -15.18 14.54
N CYS A 187 -58.21 -13.95 14.29
CA CYS A 187 -57.85 -13.39 12.99
C CYS A 187 -56.56 -12.57 13.11
N ASP A 188 -55.94 -12.24 11.98
CA ASP A 188 -54.67 -11.54 11.95
C ASP A 188 -54.78 -10.15 12.60
N ALA A 189 -53.76 -9.77 13.36
CA ALA A 189 -53.58 -8.43 13.89
C ALA A 189 -52.43 -7.75 13.15
N LEU A 190 -52.72 -6.69 12.40
CA LEU A 190 -51.75 -5.96 11.61
C LEU A 190 -51.06 -4.89 12.47
N CYS A 191 -49.73 -4.81 12.39
CA CYS A 191 -48.94 -3.79 13.07
C CYS A 191 -49.23 -2.39 12.51
N TYR A 192 -49.18 -1.39 13.39
CA TYR A 192 -49.21 0.03 13.00
C TYR A 192 -48.10 0.80 13.75
N ASP A 193 -47.66 1.87 13.10
CA ASP A 193 -46.71 2.89 13.53
C ASP A 193 -47.51 4.22 13.73
N ASN A 194 -47.14 5.04 14.73
CA ASN A 194 -47.73 6.36 14.97
C ASN A 194 -46.68 7.46 15.20
N ASP A 195 -45.42 7.23 14.85
CA ASP A 195 -44.36 8.22 14.99
C ASP A 195 -44.30 9.19 13.79
N GLN A 196 -43.92 10.44 14.08
CA GLN A 196 -43.94 11.53 13.12
C GLN A 196 -42.59 11.54 12.36
N PRO A 197 -42.58 11.73 11.02
CA PRO A 197 -43.60 12.43 10.23
C PRO A 197 -44.40 11.56 9.22
N LEU A 198 -44.46 10.23 9.35
CA LEU A 198 -44.80 9.32 8.22
C LEU A 198 -46.27 8.87 8.11
N TYR A 199 -47.18 9.49 8.86
CA TYR A 199 -48.63 9.28 8.75
C TYR A 199 -49.22 9.88 7.44
N GLU A 200 -50.53 9.73 7.22
CA GLU A 200 -51.25 10.15 5.97
C GLU A 200 -50.99 9.28 4.71
N ARG A 201 -50.45 8.06 4.88
CA ARG A 201 -50.33 7.07 3.78
C ARG A 201 -51.30 5.89 3.86
N SER A 202 -52.02 5.76 4.97
CA SER A 202 -52.82 4.58 5.27
C SER A 202 -54.32 4.77 5.04
N TRP A 203 -54.95 3.72 4.54
CA TRP A 203 -56.35 3.70 4.14
C TRP A 203 -57.07 2.46 4.70
N ASP A 204 -58.29 2.70 5.14
CA ASP A 204 -59.25 1.70 5.59
C ASP A 204 -60.19 1.34 4.44
N TYR A 205 -60.29 0.05 4.13
CA TYR A 205 -61.20 -0.47 3.11
C TYR A 205 -62.42 -1.13 3.73
N ASN A 206 -63.62 -0.74 3.27
CA ASN A 206 -64.87 -1.44 3.53
C ASN A 206 -65.29 -2.21 2.27
N GLY A 207 -65.00 -3.52 2.22
CA GLY A 207 -65.32 -4.34 1.05
C GLY A 207 -66.81 -4.66 0.89
N ALA A 208 -67.62 -4.49 1.93
CA ALA A 208 -69.08 -4.64 1.83
C ALA A 208 -69.76 -3.47 1.08
N THR A 209 -69.13 -2.30 1.06
CA THR A 209 -69.63 -1.10 0.37
C THR A 209 -68.74 -0.60 -0.77
N ASN A 210 -67.56 -1.22 -0.95
CA ASN A 210 -66.49 -0.81 -1.85
C ASN A 210 -66.13 0.67 -1.66
N LYS A 211 -65.73 1.01 -0.42
CA LYS A 211 -65.38 2.37 -0.03
C LYS A 211 -64.09 2.43 0.78
N TRP A 212 -63.39 3.53 0.57
CA TRP A 212 -62.12 3.85 1.20
C TRP A 212 -62.29 4.98 2.20
N TYR A 213 -61.51 4.94 3.27
CA TYR A 213 -61.55 5.86 4.39
C TYR A 213 -60.13 6.19 4.85
N THR A 214 -59.89 7.43 5.26
CA THR A 214 -58.66 7.82 5.94
C THR A 214 -58.94 8.24 7.38
N TRP A 215 -57.93 8.12 8.23
CA TRP A 215 -57.96 8.58 9.60
C TRP A 215 -56.69 9.36 9.91
N PRO A 216 -56.76 10.46 10.69
CA PRO A 216 -55.57 11.12 11.22
C PRO A 216 -54.72 10.16 12.04
N ASP A 217 -53.40 10.35 11.99
CA ASP A 217 -52.42 9.68 12.84
C ASP A 217 -52.34 8.13 12.71
N GLU A 218 -52.78 7.56 11.59
CA GLU A 218 -52.63 6.11 11.30
C GLU A 218 -51.58 5.83 10.21
N ASN A 219 -50.67 4.90 10.50
CA ASN A 219 -49.69 4.35 9.57
C ASN A 219 -49.60 2.82 9.73
N TYR A 220 -50.10 2.05 8.76
CA TYR A 220 -50.04 0.59 8.78
C TYR A 220 -48.68 0.09 8.29
N MET A 221 -48.15 -0.96 8.92
CA MET A 221 -46.86 -1.53 8.56
C MET A 221 -47.03 -2.54 7.41
N ILE A 222 -47.23 -1.99 6.20
CA ILE A 222 -47.15 -2.69 4.92
C ILE A 222 -46.02 -2.06 4.12
N ARG A 223 -45.19 -2.87 3.46
CA ARG A 223 -44.09 -2.45 2.58
C ARG A 223 -44.21 -3.09 1.21
N CYS A 224 -43.60 -2.49 0.20
CA CYS A 224 -43.52 -3.05 -1.15
C CYS A 224 -42.07 -3.41 -1.51
N VAL A 225 -41.85 -4.55 -2.17
CA VAL A 225 -40.59 -4.87 -2.84
C VAL A 225 -40.78 -4.79 -4.35
N LEU A 226 -39.97 -3.97 -5.01
CA LEU A 226 -39.92 -3.85 -6.47
C LEU A 226 -38.97 -4.88 -7.10
N ASN A 227 -39.25 -5.26 -8.35
CA ASN A 227 -38.23 -5.82 -9.22
C ASN A 227 -37.38 -4.64 -9.68
N GLU A 228 -36.31 -4.35 -8.95
CA GLU A 228 -35.28 -3.54 -9.58
C GLU A 228 -34.65 -4.37 -10.69
N THR A 229 -34.91 -3.93 -11.93
CA THR A 229 -33.79 -3.85 -12.85
C THR A 229 -32.91 -2.75 -12.27
N SER A 230 -31.94 -3.12 -11.43
CA SER A 230 -30.89 -2.20 -11.03
C SER A 230 -30.33 -1.62 -12.33
N ILE A 231 -30.36 -0.29 -12.48
CA ILE A 231 -29.41 0.34 -13.38
C ILE A 231 -28.10 0.34 -12.60
N GLU A 232 -27.51 -0.85 -12.48
CA GLU A 232 -26.15 -1.01 -12.01
C GLU A 232 -25.29 -0.13 -12.90
N SER A 233 -24.76 0.94 -12.31
CA SER A 233 -23.81 1.79 -12.99
C SER A 233 -22.58 0.94 -13.30
N SER A 234 -21.93 1.14 -14.44
CA SER A 234 -20.69 0.41 -14.68
C SER A 234 -19.57 0.87 -13.75
N TRP A 235 -19.67 2.08 -13.17
CA TRP A 235 -18.76 2.59 -12.15
C TRP A 235 -19.48 3.32 -11.02
N THR A 236 -19.00 3.13 -9.79
CA THR A 236 -19.18 4.06 -8.68
C THR A 236 -17.80 4.56 -8.25
N PHE A 237 -17.58 5.87 -8.41
CA PHE A 237 -16.33 6.56 -8.08
C PHE A 237 -16.48 7.25 -6.73
N MET A 238 -15.75 6.75 -5.74
CA MET A 238 -15.89 7.09 -4.32
C MET A 238 -14.67 7.92 -3.90
N VAL A 239 -14.88 9.11 -3.33
CA VAL A 239 -13.79 9.92 -2.77
C VAL A 239 -14.02 10.08 -1.27
N TYR A 240 -13.06 9.56 -0.50
CA TYR A 240 -12.97 9.74 0.94
C TYR A 240 -12.12 10.99 1.18
N LEU A 241 -12.81 12.13 1.24
CA LEU A 241 -12.26 13.47 1.15
C LEU A 241 -12.06 14.02 2.57
N ASP A 242 -10.93 13.70 3.18
CA ASP A 242 -10.60 14.20 4.51
C ASP A 242 -10.00 15.61 4.42
N GLY A 243 -10.83 16.62 4.65
CA GLY A 243 -10.43 18.01 4.79
C GLY A 243 -10.38 18.48 6.24
N ASP A 244 -10.34 17.59 7.24
CA ASP A 244 -10.14 18.00 8.64
C ASP A 244 -8.66 18.25 8.95
N ASN A 245 -8.05 19.16 8.19
CA ASN A 245 -6.65 19.52 8.28
C ASN A 245 -6.36 20.77 7.43
N ASN A 246 -5.08 21.09 7.24
CA ASN A 246 -4.66 22.27 6.48
C ASN A 246 -4.86 22.16 4.94
N LEU A 247 -5.43 21.06 4.43
CA LEU A 247 -5.73 20.88 3.01
C LEU A 247 -7.20 21.16 2.65
N GLU A 248 -8.10 21.49 3.60
CA GLU A 248 -9.54 21.75 3.35
C GLU A 248 -9.81 22.61 2.09
N SER A 249 -8.98 23.63 1.83
CA SER A 249 -9.13 24.49 0.64
C SER A 249 -8.85 23.79 -0.69
N ALA A 250 -8.02 22.76 -0.72
CA ALA A 250 -7.79 21.91 -1.88
C ALA A 250 -8.97 20.95 -2.05
N GLY A 251 -9.41 20.26 -0.98
CA GLY A 251 -10.59 19.39 -1.06
C GLY A 251 -11.88 20.11 -1.48
N ILE A 252 -12.04 21.38 -1.10
CA ILE A 252 -13.10 22.25 -1.64
C ILE A 252 -12.96 22.46 -3.16
N ASN A 253 -11.74 22.67 -3.68
CA ASN A 253 -11.51 22.80 -5.11
C ASN A 253 -11.81 21.48 -5.84
N ASP A 254 -11.35 20.36 -5.29
CA ASP A 254 -11.52 19.02 -5.89
C ASP A 254 -12.99 18.60 -5.91
N PHE A 255 -13.76 18.96 -4.87
CA PHE A 255 -15.22 18.85 -4.92
C PHE A 255 -15.81 19.69 -6.07
N MET A 256 -15.33 20.92 -6.27
CA MET A 256 -15.78 21.75 -7.38
C MET A 256 -15.37 21.18 -8.76
N GLU A 257 -14.18 20.57 -8.88
CA GLU A 257 -13.74 19.84 -10.08
C GLU A 257 -14.63 18.63 -10.37
N MET A 258 -14.89 17.79 -9.37
CA MET A 258 -15.84 16.67 -9.47
C MET A 258 -17.23 17.15 -9.90
N SER A 259 -17.72 18.25 -9.31
CA SER A 259 -19.01 18.87 -9.66
C SER A 259 -19.04 19.55 -11.04
N SER A 260 -17.88 19.80 -11.67
CA SER A 260 -17.86 20.35 -13.03
C SER A 260 -18.30 19.32 -14.06
N VAL A 261 -18.12 18.04 -13.73
CA VAL A 261 -18.66 16.87 -14.42
C VAL A 261 -20.01 16.48 -13.77
N SER A 262 -20.78 15.62 -14.44
CA SER A 262 -22.01 15.05 -13.87
C SER A 262 -21.86 13.56 -13.67
N THR A 263 -22.39 13.05 -12.55
CA THR A 263 -22.92 11.67 -12.49
C THR A 263 -23.80 11.40 -13.71
N THR A 264 -23.72 10.18 -14.24
CA THR A 264 -24.51 9.68 -15.38
C THR A 264 -25.30 8.43 -14.97
N SER A 265 -26.04 7.79 -15.88
CA SER A 265 -26.66 6.49 -15.59
C SER A 265 -25.65 5.37 -15.34
N ASP A 266 -24.41 5.54 -15.83
CA ASP A 266 -23.41 4.49 -15.86
C ASP A 266 -22.22 4.79 -14.93
N VAL A 267 -22.16 6.00 -14.34
CA VAL A 267 -21.11 6.46 -13.42
C VAL A 267 -21.72 7.27 -12.28
N ASN A 268 -21.69 6.74 -11.05
CA ASN A 268 -21.96 7.50 -9.83
C ASN A 268 -20.68 8.19 -9.34
N ILE A 269 -20.80 9.43 -8.85
CA ILE A 269 -19.71 10.15 -8.16
C ILE A 269 -20.17 10.41 -6.73
N VAL A 270 -19.51 9.80 -5.75
CA VAL A 270 -19.93 9.80 -4.34
C VAL A 270 -18.78 10.29 -3.47
N VAL A 271 -19.05 11.27 -2.61
CA VAL A 271 -18.03 11.89 -1.76
C VAL A 271 -18.48 11.86 -0.31
N GLN A 272 -17.62 11.39 0.58
CA GLN A 272 -17.70 11.69 2.01
C GLN A 272 -16.66 12.75 2.32
N PHE A 273 -17.09 13.91 2.81
CA PHE A 273 -16.24 15.08 3.05
C PHE A 273 -16.36 15.54 4.50
N ASP A 274 -15.25 15.55 5.23
CA ASP A 274 -15.13 16.22 6.53
C ASP A 274 -14.31 17.53 6.45
N ARG A 275 -14.57 18.48 7.36
CA ARG A 275 -14.04 19.86 7.30
C ARG A 275 -13.69 20.41 8.68
N ILE A 276 -12.45 20.87 8.81
CA ILE A 276 -11.89 21.42 10.06
C ILE A 276 -12.59 22.71 10.55
N PRO A 277 -12.78 22.88 11.87
CA PRO A 277 -13.15 24.17 12.46
C PRO A 277 -12.19 25.33 12.20
N GLY A 278 -12.65 26.32 11.45
CA GLY A 278 -12.06 27.68 11.44
C GLY A 278 -10.98 27.93 10.40
N TYR A 279 -10.91 27.13 9.33
CA TYR A 279 -9.92 27.26 8.27
C TYR A 279 -10.49 27.93 7.00
N VAL A 280 -11.43 27.32 6.27
CA VAL A 280 -12.13 27.94 5.11
C VAL A 280 -13.59 28.27 5.41
N THR A 281 -13.99 29.52 5.11
CA THR A 281 -15.34 30.04 5.42
C THR A 281 -16.34 30.01 4.25
N SER A 282 -15.96 29.44 3.10
CA SER A 282 -16.88 29.25 1.97
C SER A 282 -17.87 28.11 2.23
N TYR A 283 -18.93 28.09 1.41
CA TYR A 283 -19.98 27.05 1.41
C TYR A 283 -20.52 26.77 2.82
N ASP A 284 -21.05 27.82 3.43
CA ASP A 284 -21.74 27.85 4.73
C ASP A 284 -20.89 27.52 5.99
N ASN A 285 -19.57 27.30 5.86
CA ASN A 285 -18.66 27.09 7.01
C ASN A 285 -19.17 25.99 7.98
N TRP A 286 -19.56 24.84 7.44
CA TRP A 286 -19.88 23.65 8.23
C TRP A 286 -18.59 22.91 8.63
N VAL A 287 -18.68 22.14 9.72
CA VAL A 287 -17.55 21.59 10.48
C VAL A 287 -17.95 20.22 11.05
N THR A 288 -18.19 19.26 10.15
CA THR A 288 -18.88 17.98 10.39
C THR A 288 -18.89 17.16 9.09
N CYS A 289 -18.59 15.87 9.12
CA CYS A 289 -18.66 14.97 7.97
C CYS A 289 -20.02 14.93 7.27
N LYS A 290 -20.01 14.99 5.93
CA LYS A 290 -21.22 14.89 5.09
C LYS A 290 -21.00 14.00 3.87
N ARG A 291 -22.09 13.35 3.44
CA ARG A 291 -22.14 12.51 2.23
C ARG A 291 -22.85 13.25 1.11
N PHE A 292 -22.28 13.17 -0.09
CA PHE A 292 -22.76 13.82 -1.31
C PHE A 292 -22.83 12.82 -2.46
N HIS A 293 -23.92 12.85 -3.21
CA HIS A 293 -24.00 12.25 -4.54
C HIS A 293 -23.84 13.38 -5.55
N VAL A 294 -22.65 13.51 -6.14
CA VAL A 294 -22.23 14.73 -6.84
C VAL A 294 -22.95 14.84 -8.19
N THR A 295 -23.55 16.00 -8.42
CA THR A 295 -24.22 16.35 -9.68
C THR A 295 -23.63 17.63 -10.26
N SER A 296 -23.84 17.86 -11.56
CA SER A 296 -23.23 19.00 -12.26
C SER A 296 -23.60 20.35 -11.63
N GLY A 297 -22.58 21.12 -11.25
CA GLY A 297 -22.70 22.42 -10.60
C GLY A 297 -23.05 22.37 -9.11
N MET A 298 -23.04 21.19 -8.47
CA MET A 298 -23.25 21.05 -7.02
C MET A 298 -22.14 21.78 -6.25
N THR A 299 -22.51 22.51 -5.20
CA THR A 299 -21.57 23.09 -4.23
C THR A 299 -21.57 22.28 -2.92
N PRO A 300 -20.46 22.21 -2.17
CA PRO A 300 -20.36 21.42 -0.94
C PRO A 300 -21.03 22.18 0.23
N THR A 301 -22.35 22.35 0.19
CA THR A 301 -23.16 22.97 1.25
C THR A 301 -24.02 21.93 1.97
N PRO A 302 -24.44 22.16 3.23
CA PRO A 302 -25.28 21.21 3.95
C PRO A 302 -26.64 20.94 3.28
N ALA A 303 -27.13 21.91 2.49
CA ALA A 303 -28.38 21.78 1.73
C ALA A 303 -28.28 20.86 0.50
N ASN A 304 -27.05 20.57 0.02
CA ASN A 304 -26.78 19.65 -1.08
C ASN A 304 -26.32 18.27 -0.61
N ALA A 305 -26.07 18.09 0.69
CA ALA A 305 -25.70 16.81 1.27
C ALA A 305 -26.89 15.85 1.32
N ILE A 306 -26.64 14.57 1.08
CA ILE A 306 -27.61 13.47 1.21
C ILE A 306 -27.50 12.75 2.56
N GLY A 307 -26.45 13.02 3.33
CA GLY A 307 -26.28 12.55 4.70
C GLY A 307 -25.41 13.52 5.50
N ASP A 308 -25.72 13.65 6.79
CA ASP A 308 -24.98 14.42 7.78
C ASP A 308 -24.64 13.46 8.93
N LEU A 309 -23.35 13.21 9.16
CA LEU A 309 -22.90 12.20 10.13
C LEU A 309 -22.50 12.82 11.49
N GLY A 310 -22.50 14.16 11.59
CA GLY A 310 -21.76 14.86 12.65
C GLY A 310 -20.25 14.84 12.35
N GLU A 311 -19.43 15.09 13.36
CA GLU A 311 -17.97 14.90 13.22
C GLU A 311 -17.66 13.41 12.99
N CYS A 312 -16.81 13.08 12.02
CA CYS A 312 -16.27 11.74 11.86
C CYS A 312 -14.77 11.76 12.15
N ASN A 313 -14.26 10.69 12.76
CA ASN A 313 -12.84 10.42 12.72
C ASN A 313 -12.51 9.81 11.37
N MET A 314 -11.95 10.60 10.47
CA MET A 314 -11.57 10.14 9.13
C MET A 314 -10.37 9.18 9.18
N GLY A 315 -9.59 9.19 10.26
CA GLY A 315 -8.54 8.22 10.56
C GLY A 315 -9.04 6.85 11.04
N ASP A 316 -10.29 6.72 11.50
CA ASP A 316 -10.82 5.46 12.04
C ASP A 316 -11.14 4.45 10.92
N PRO A 317 -10.62 3.20 10.95
CA PRO A 317 -10.96 2.17 9.96
C PRO A 317 -12.46 1.87 9.84
N ASN A 318 -13.24 2.09 10.90
CA ASN A 318 -14.69 1.89 10.90
C ASN A 318 -15.41 2.99 10.11
N THR A 319 -14.92 4.22 10.12
CA THR A 319 -15.45 5.33 9.31
C THR A 319 -15.26 5.05 7.82
N LEU A 320 -14.07 4.59 7.43
CA LEU A 320 -13.81 4.18 6.05
C LEU A 320 -14.61 2.92 5.67
N ALA A 321 -14.72 1.94 6.57
CA ALA A 321 -15.53 0.74 6.34
C ALA A 321 -17.01 1.07 6.08
N ASP A 322 -17.60 1.93 6.92
CA ASP A 322 -19.00 2.38 6.77
C ASP A 322 -19.18 3.16 5.46
N PHE A 323 -18.25 4.05 5.10
CA PHE A 323 -18.33 4.77 3.83
C PHE A 323 -18.35 3.84 2.62
N VAL A 324 -17.45 2.84 2.58
CA VAL A 324 -17.39 1.89 1.46
C VAL A 324 -18.62 0.99 1.43
N GLU A 325 -19.07 0.47 2.58
CA GLU A 325 -20.23 -0.42 2.67
C GLU A 325 -21.55 0.30 2.33
N TRP A 326 -21.75 1.50 2.87
CA TRP A 326 -22.87 2.36 2.54
C TRP A 326 -22.87 2.74 1.05
N THR A 327 -21.71 3.11 0.49
CA THR A 327 -21.63 3.50 -0.92
C THR A 327 -21.88 2.31 -1.86
N MET A 328 -21.36 1.13 -1.55
CA MET A 328 -21.67 -0.11 -2.30
C MET A 328 -23.15 -0.51 -2.20
N THR A 329 -23.82 -0.16 -1.10
CA THR A 329 -25.24 -0.48 -0.86
C THR A 329 -26.19 0.49 -1.55
N GLU A 330 -25.93 1.81 -1.47
CA GLU A 330 -26.80 2.84 -2.04
C GLU A 330 -26.50 3.14 -3.52
N PHE A 331 -25.26 2.89 -3.98
CA PHE A 331 -24.80 3.15 -5.36
C PHE A 331 -24.18 1.89 -6.00
N PRO A 332 -24.97 0.82 -6.21
CA PRO A 332 -24.47 -0.45 -6.73
C PRO A 332 -23.93 -0.31 -8.16
N ALA A 333 -22.75 -0.90 -8.39
CA ALA A 333 -22.05 -0.85 -9.67
C ALA A 333 -21.24 -2.11 -9.99
N ASP A 334 -20.96 -2.32 -11.29
CA ASP A 334 -20.02 -3.37 -11.78
C ASP A 334 -18.60 -3.17 -11.22
N ASN A 335 -18.17 -1.91 -11.07
CA ASN A 335 -16.83 -1.54 -10.66
C ASN A 335 -16.86 -0.39 -9.64
N TYR A 336 -15.99 -0.48 -8.64
CA TYR A 336 -15.78 0.54 -7.62
C TYR A 336 -14.36 1.10 -7.73
N ALA A 337 -14.25 2.43 -7.81
CA ALA A 337 -13.01 3.15 -7.58
C ALA A 337 -13.09 3.82 -6.22
N LEU A 338 -12.16 3.54 -5.31
CA LEU A 338 -12.02 4.23 -4.03
C LEU A 338 -10.79 5.12 -4.07
N ILE A 339 -10.96 6.42 -3.87
CA ILE A 339 -9.86 7.37 -3.75
C ILE A 339 -9.77 7.82 -2.29
N LEU A 340 -8.62 7.60 -1.68
CA LEU A 340 -8.26 8.16 -0.38
C LEU A 340 -7.48 9.45 -0.64
N TRP A 341 -8.02 10.58 -0.17
CA TRP A 341 -7.48 11.92 -0.43
C TRP A 341 -7.04 12.55 0.89
N ASN A 342 -5.76 12.94 1.01
CA ASN A 342 -5.20 13.72 2.13
C ASN A 342 -3.68 14.00 1.94
N HIS A 343 -2.98 14.38 3.02
CA HIS A 343 -1.58 14.03 3.24
C HIS A 343 -1.36 12.50 3.18
N GLY A 344 -0.14 12.11 2.82
CA GLY A 344 0.38 10.76 3.00
C GLY A 344 1.81 10.79 3.53
N ASP A 345 2.24 9.72 4.20
CA ASP A 345 3.66 9.49 4.58
C ASP A 345 4.13 8.06 4.23
N GLY A 346 3.40 7.36 3.36
CA GLY A 346 3.67 5.98 2.98
C GLY A 346 3.28 4.99 4.08
N TRP A 347 4.17 4.05 4.43
CA TRP A 347 3.88 3.01 5.41
C TRP A 347 3.98 3.45 6.88
N LYS A 348 4.61 4.60 7.15
CA LYS A 348 4.95 5.02 8.51
C LYS A 348 3.71 5.35 9.35
N SER A 349 3.96 5.39 10.66
CA SER A 349 3.15 6.14 11.63
C SER A 349 4.05 6.46 12.83
N ILE A 350 4.20 7.74 13.18
CA ILE A 350 5.04 8.18 14.31
C ILE A 350 4.15 8.52 15.53
N ASN A 351 3.54 7.43 16.02
CA ASN A 351 3.00 7.14 17.35
C ASN A 351 2.03 8.15 18.03
N GLY A 352 0.75 7.77 18.06
CA GLY A 352 -0.30 8.28 18.96
C GLY A 352 -0.80 7.21 19.96
N TRP A 353 -1.21 6.04 19.49
CA TRP A 353 -1.47 4.85 20.32
C TRP A 353 -1.38 3.53 19.54
N VAL A 354 -0.19 2.91 19.47
CA VAL A 354 -0.06 1.49 19.08
C VAL A 354 0.43 0.69 20.30
N PRO A 355 -0.25 -0.38 20.77
CA PRO A 355 0.04 -1.03 22.06
C PRO A 355 1.43 -1.69 22.25
N TRP A 356 2.34 -1.57 21.29
CA TRP A 356 3.60 -2.33 21.22
C TRP A 356 4.84 -1.53 20.77
N ALA A 357 4.76 -0.20 20.63
CA ALA A 357 5.84 0.62 20.05
C ALA A 357 6.64 1.44 21.10
N ASP A 358 7.86 1.00 21.41
CA ASP A 358 8.84 1.70 22.28
C ASP A 358 9.68 2.79 21.55
N ASP A 359 9.40 3.04 20.26
CA ASP A 359 10.26 3.83 19.36
C ASP A 359 9.95 5.35 19.37
N ILE A 360 10.44 6.06 20.39
CA ILE A 360 10.67 7.52 20.30
C ILE A 360 12.09 7.83 20.80
N LYS A 361 12.99 8.20 19.89
CA LYS A 361 14.38 8.56 20.21
C LYS A 361 14.83 9.96 19.77
N ASP A 362 14.12 10.63 18.87
CA ASP A 362 14.48 11.99 18.45
C ASP A 362 13.31 12.97 18.59
N ALA A 363 13.59 14.15 19.15
CA ALA A 363 12.58 15.16 19.50
C ALA A 363 12.20 16.06 18.29
N LYS A 364 12.63 15.68 17.08
CA LYS A 364 12.30 16.37 15.82
C LYS A 364 11.11 15.76 15.10
N ASP A 365 10.87 14.48 15.32
CA ASP A 365 9.74 13.71 14.77
C ASP A 365 8.56 13.65 15.75
N ALA A 366 8.73 14.21 16.96
CA ALA A 366 7.69 14.33 17.98
C ALA A 366 6.67 15.42 17.62
N GLY A 367 5.62 15.03 16.88
CA GLY A 367 4.46 15.90 16.63
C GLY A 367 3.70 15.67 15.32
N PHE A 368 4.07 14.70 14.49
CA PHE A 368 3.33 14.37 13.27
C PHE A 368 3.19 12.85 13.09
N THR A 369 2.06 12.34 13.59
CA THR A 369 1.45 11.06 13.21
C THR A 369 0.92 11.17 11.78
N ARG A 370 1.46 10.37 10.85
CA ARG A 370 1.01 10.36 9.45
C ARG A 370 1.11 8.97 8.84
N GLY A 371 -0.04 8.43 8.49
CA GLY A 371 -0.24 7.41 7.46
C GLY A 371 -0.90 8.10 6.28
N ILE A 372 -2.19 7.81 6.02
CA ILE A 372 -3.06 8.58 5.11
C ILE A 372 -4.33 9.06 5.85
N CYS A 373 -5.04 10.06 5.32
CA CYS A 373 -6.26 10.63 5.93
C CYS A 373 -5.98 11.15 7.34
N GLN A 374 -5.15 12.19 7.43
CA GLN A 374 -4.83 12.88 8.66
C GLN A 374 -6.00 13.77 9.12
N ASP A 375 -6.59 13.36 10.23
CA ASP A 375 -7.68 14.03 10.92
C ASP A 375 -7.14 14.83 12.12
N VAL A 376 -7.31 16.15 12.10
CA VAL A 376 -6.74 17.07 13.10
C VAL A 376 -7.67 17.32 14.29
N THR A 377 -9.00 17.16 14.16
CA THR A 377 -9.89 17.26 15.33
C THR A 377 -9.84 16.01 16.19
N ASN A 378 -9.56 14.85 15.60
CA ASN A 378 -9.41 13.58 16.32
C ASN A 378 -7.95 13.18 16.63
N ASP A 379 -6.95 13.87 16.06
CA ASP A 379 -5.50 13.58 16.25
C ASP A 379 -5.12 12.16 15.77
N ASP A 380 -5.67 11.77 14.62
CA ASP A 380 -5.66 10.41 14.10
C ASP A 380 -5.35 10.33 12.60
N HIS A 381 -5.09 9.12 12.09
CA HIS A 381 -4.89 8.83 10.67
C HIS A 381 -5.04 7.34 10.38
N LEU A 382 -5.43 6.97 9.16
CA LEU A 382 -5.43 5.58 8.74
C LEU A 382 -4.00 5.06 8.59
N THR A 383 -3.63 4.06 9.39
CA THR A 383 -2.45 3.22 9.10
C THR A 383 -2.72 2.25 7.95
N LEU A 384 -1.67 1.57 7.47
CA LEU A 384 -1.83 0.54 6.43
C LEU A 384 -2.70 -0.63 6.89
N GLN A 385 -2.52 -1.06 8.14
CA GLN A 385 -3.29 -2.14 8.75
C GLN A 385 -4.77 -1.75 8.90
N GLU A 386 -5.05 -0.50 9.24
CA GLU A 386 -6.42 0.04 9.35
C GLU A 386 -7.08 0.19 7.98
N THR A 387 -6.31 0.58 6.95
CA THR A 387 -6.78 0.59 5.56
C THR A 387 -7.15 -0.83 5.09
N GLU A 388 -6.32 -1.84 5.39
CA GLU A 388 -6.65 -3.24 5.10
C GLU A 388 -7.87 -3.74 5.90
N GLN A 389 -7.97 -3.38 7.18
CA GLN A 389 -9.11 -3.71 8.04
C GLN A 389 -10.42 -3.14 7.48
N ALA A 390 -10.42 -1.85 7.08
CA ALA A 390 -11.60 -1.18 6.55
C ALA A 390 -12.14 -1.86 5.27
N LEU A 391 -11.22 -2.26 4.39
CA LEU A 391 -11.50 -2.92 3.11
C LEU A 391 -11.67 -4.44 3.21
N THR A 392 -11.49 -5.05 4.40
CA THR A 392 -11.65 -6.50 4.56
C THR A 392 -13.07 -6.93 4.20
N GLY A 393 -13.18 -7.80 3.19
CA GLY A 393 -14.45 -8.26 2.64
C GLY A 393 -15.13 -7.30 1.64
N LYS A 394 -14.53 -6.13 1.35
CA LYS A 394 -15.03 -5.10 0.44
C LYS A 394 -14.04 -4.91 -0.70
N TYR A 395 -14.25 -5.60 -1.82
CA TYR A 395 -13.33 -5.55 -2.96
C TYR A 395 -13.60 -4.34 -3.85
N VAL A 396 -12.57 -3.51 -4.09
CA VAL A 396 -12.62 -2.39 -5.03
C VAL A 396 -11.78 -2.68 -6.28
N GLN A 397 -12.28 -2.35 -7.45
CA GLN A 397 -11.58 -2.60 -8.71
C GLN A 397 -10.38 -1.65 -8.90
N LEU A 398 -10.44 -0.46 -8.30
CA LEU A 398 -9.33 0.48 -8.23
C LEU A 398 -9.27 1.12 -6.83
N LEU A 399 -8.09 1.10 -6.22
CA LEU A 399 -7.76 1.88 -5.04
C LEU A 399 -6.76 2.97 -5.45
N GLY A 400 -7.14 4.22 -5.23
CA GLY A 400 -6.35 5.40 -5.56
C GLY A 400 -5.93 6.14 -4.30
N TYR A 401 -4.74 6.72 -4.35
CA TYR A 401 -4.18 7.56 -3.32
C TYR A 401 -3.86 8.93 -3.94
N ASP A 402 -4.65 9.94 -3.59
CA ASP A 402 -4.37 11.35 -3.85
C ASP A 402 -3.71 11.91 -2.57
N ALA A 403 -2.47 11.47 -2.38
CA ALA A 403 -1.68 11.59 -1.16
C ALA A 403 -0.19 11.23 -1.42
N CYS A 404 0.70 12.01 -0.80
CA CYS A 404 2.15 11.85 -0.93
C CYS A 404 2.67 10.46 -0.50
N PHE A 405 3.68 9.95 -1.22
CA PHE A 405 4.44 8.74 -0.87
C PHE A 405 3.62 7.44 -0.77
N MET A 406 2.40 7.39 -1.31
CA MET A 406 1.54 6.21 -1.16
C MET A 406 1.81 5.10 -2.17
N HIS A 407 2.55 5.35 -3.25
CA HIS A 407 3.01 4.29 -4.16
C HIS A 407 4.34 3.67 -3.70
N MET A 408 4.33 3.15 -2.47
CA MET A 408 5.38 2.30 -1.94
C MET A 408 5.03 0.81 -2.11
N VAL A 409 6.06 -0.04 -2.23
CA VAL A 409 5.88 -1.50 -2.24
C VAL A 409 5.09 -1.98 -1.03
N GLU A 410 5.37 -1.44 0.16
CA GLU A 410 4.75 -1.83 1.42
C GLU A 410 3.27 -1.45 1.51
N VAL A 411 2.93 -0.24 1.03
CA VAL A 411 1.55 0.26 0.98
C VAL A 411 0.71 -0.63 0.05
N VAL A 412 1.19 -0.85 -1.17
CA VAL A 412 0.55 -1.70 -2.17
C VAL A 412 0.44 -3.14 -1.63
N TYR A 413 1.50 -3.69 -1.02
CA TYR A 413 1.49 -5.05 -0.50
C TYR A 413 0.42 -5.30 0.55
N GLN A 414 0.14 -4.33 1.43
CA GLN A 414 -0.79 -4.50 2.54
C GLN A 414 -2.24 -4.75 2.07
N VAL A 415 -2.71 -4.05 1.04
CA VAL A 415 -4.13 -4.04 0.64
C VAL A 415 -4.45 -4.91 -0.59
N LYS A 416 -3.45 -5.64 -1.12
CA LYS A 416 -3.52 -6.49 -2.34
C LYS A 416 -4.64 -7.53 -2.40
N ALA A 417 -5.27 -7.87 -1.28
CA ALA A 417 -6.38 -8.82 -1.21
C ALA A 417 -7.75 -8.17 -1.49
N ASN A 418 -7.86 -6.85 -1.30
CA ASN A 418 -9.11 -6.10 -1.36
C ASN A 418 -9.18 -5.12 -2.53
N ALA A 419 -8.14 -5.05 -3.39
CA ALA A 419 -8.07 -4.15 -4.52
C ALA A 419 -7.61 -4.85 -5.82
N GLY A 420 -8.09 -4.40 -6.98
CA GLY A 420 -7.69 -4.90 -8.30
C GLY A 420 -6.54 -4.12 -8.95
N ILE A 421 -6.57 -2.79 -8.83
CA ILE A 421 -5.55 -1.85 -9.31
C ILE A 421 -5.19 -0.91 -8.15
N SER A 422 -3.91 -0.52 -8.05
CA SER A 422 -3.43 0.56 -7.18
C SER A 422 -2.99 1.76 -8.02
N VAL A 423 -3.28 2.99 -7.61
CA VAL A 423 -2.81 4.22 -8.26
C VAL A 423 -2.34 5.22 -7.20
N GLY A 424 -1.21 5.89 -7.44
CA GLY A 424 -0.64 6.88 -6.51
C GLY A 424 0.76 7.37 -6.91
N SER A 425 1.27 8.36 -6.18
CA SER A 425 2.63 8.89 -6.31
C SER A 425 3.65 8.15 -5.44
N GLU A 426 4.84 7.88 -5.97
CA GLU A 426 5.95 7.29 -5.20
C GLU A 426 6.70 8.31 -4.33
N ASP A 427 6.61 9.60 -4.68
CA ASP A 427 7.15 10.76 -3.96
C ASP A 427 6.01 11.75 -3.55
N SER A 428 6.35 13.00 -3.22
CA SER A 428 5.41 14.04 -2.83
C SER A 428 4.51 14.49 -3.99
N GLU A 429 3.22 14.71 -3.69
CA GLU A 429 2.26 15.27 -4.64
C GLU A 429 2.13 16.80 -4.49
N PRO A 430 1.84 17.54 -5.56
CA PRO A 430 1.50 18.95 -5.46
C PRO A 430 0.17 19.16 -4.72
N ASN A 431 0.00 20.33 -4.09
CA ASN A 431 -1.18 20.68 -3.28
C ASN A 431 -2.51 20.64 -4.05
N ASP A 432 -2.49 20.69 -5.38
CA ASP A 432 -3.69 20.69 -6.22
C ASP A 432 -4.18 19.26 -6.56
N GLY A 433 -3.55 18.21 -6.01
CA GLY A 433 -4.02 16.82 -6.09
C GLY A 433 -4.17 16.26 -7.51
N TRP A 434 -5.19 15.41 -7.70
CA TRP A 434 -5.57 14.86 -9.00
C TRP A 434 -6.55 15.79 -9.74
N PRO A 435 -6.43 15.94 -11.08
CA PRO A 435 -7.38 16.74 -11.88
C PRO A 435 -8.69 15.98 -12.12
N TYR A 436 -9.58 15.99 -11.12
CA TYR A 436 -10.81 15.19 -11.08
C TYR A 436 -11.73 15.50 -12.26
N ASP A 437 -11.76 16.75 -12.73
CA ASP A 437 -12.58 17.17 -13.86
C ASP A 437 -12.24 16.39 -15.14
N THR A 438 -10.96 16.27 -15.48
CA THR A 438 -10.49 15.58 -16.69
C THR A 438 -10.55 14.06 -16.57
N ILE A 439 -10.31 13.51 -15.38
CA ILE A 439 -10.40 12.07 -15.10
C ILE A 439 -11.86 11.61 -15.22
N LEU A 440 -12.79 12.32 -14.57
CA LEU A 440 -14.21 11.98 -14.59
C LEU A 440 -14.86 12.31 -15.95
N ALA A 441 -14.38 13.31 -16.69
CA ALA A 441 -14.83 13.54 -18.07
C ALA A 441 -14.48 12.38 -19.02
N ASP A 442 -13.28 11.79 -18.89
CA ASP A 442 -12.90 10.60 -19.65
C ASP A 442 -13.71 9.37 -19.23
N LEU A 443 -13.88 9.15 -17.92
CA LEU A 443 -14.67 8.04 -17.39
C LEU A 443 -16.13 8.12 -17.87
N THR A 444 -16.82 9.23 -17.58
CA THR A 444 -18.23 9.44 -18.00
C THR A 444 -18.41 9.47 -19.51
N GLY A 445 -17.38 9.86 -20.28
CA GLY A 445 -17.41 9.88 -21.75
C GLY A 445 -17.17 8.54 -22.46
N THR A 446 -16.68 7.51 -21.75
CA THR A 446 -16.26 6.22 -22.33
C THR A 446 -16.86 4.97 -21.66
N THR A 447 -17.44 5.14 -20.47
CA THR A 447 -18.29 4.15 -19.79
C THR A 447 -19.51 3.79 -20.68
N PRO A 448 -20.03 2.53 -20.68
CA PRO A 448 -19.71 1.37 -19.83
C PRO A 448 -18.42 0.62 -20.17
N THR A 449 -17.61 1.10 -21.12
CA THR A 449 -16.49 0.29 -21.66
C THR A 449 -15.13 0.49 -20.99
N MET A 450 -15.00 1.44 -20.05
CA MET A 450 -13.73 1.69 -19.35
C MET A 450 -13.43 0.59 -18.34
N THR A 451 -12.34 -0.15 -18.55
CA THR A 451 -11.85 -1.17 -17.61
C THR A 451 -11.06 -0.54 -16.46
N PRO A 452 -10.91 -1.21 -15.30
CA PRO A 452 -10.12 -0.69 -14.18
C PRO A 452 -8.67 -0.35 -14.56
N ARG A 453 -8.03 -1.24 -15.35
CA ARG A 453 -6.67 -1.01 -15.87
C ARG A 453 -6.62 0.24 -16.76
N THR A 454 -7.65 0.48 -17.58
CA THR A 454 -7.79 1.70 -18.40
C THR A 454 -7.99 2.96 -17.55
N LEU A 455 -8.82 2.91 -16.51
CA LEU A 455 -9.03 4.04 -15.60
C LEU A 455 -7.72 4.43 -14.89
N GLY A 456 -6.95 3.46 -14.39
CA GLY A 456 -5.62 3.74 -13.82
C GLY A 456 -4.65 4.39 -14.81
N THR A 457 -4.65 3.98 -16.09
CA THR A 457 -3.87 4.68 -17.14
C THR A 457 -4.36 6.11 -17.36
N VAL A 458 -5.68 6.35 -17.35
CA VAL A 458 -6.26 7.69 -17.50
C VAL A 458 -5.84 8.60 -16.35
N ILE A 459 -5.93 8.14 -15.10
CA ILE A 459 -5.51 8.91 -13.92
C ILE A 459 -4.04 9.32 -14.06
N VAL A 460 -3.13 8.36 -14.31
CA VAL A 460 -1.69 8.62 -14.50
C VAL A 460 -1.44 9.61 -15.65
N GLN A 461 -2.16 9.48 -16.76
CA GLN A 461 -2.03 10.39 -17.89
C GLN A 461 -2.52 11.81 -17.56
N ARG A 462 -3.72 11.96 -16.98
CA ARG A 462 -4.33 13.26 -16.70
C ARG A 462 -3.57 14.03 -15.64
N TYR A 463 -3.15 13.36 -14.57
CA TYR A 463 -2.23 13.92 -13.59
C TYR A 463 -0.91 14.40 -14.23
N ASN A 464 -0.37 13.67 -15.21
CA ASN A 464 0.83 14.13 -15.89
C ASN A 464 0.61 15.38 -16.75
N GLU A 465 -0.59 15.52 -17.32
CA GLU A 465 -1.00 16.61 -18.21
C GLU A 465 -1.38 17.89 -17.45
N SER A 466 -1.91 17.81 -16.22
CA SER A 466 -2.30 18.98 -15.40
C SER A 466 -1.10 19.80 -14.93
N TYR A 467 0.04 19.15 -14.67
CA TYR A 467 1.23 19.77 -14.09
C TYR A 467 2.39 19.96 -15.08
N SER A 468 3.21 21.01 -14.86
CA SER A 468 4.40 21.32 -15.67
C SER A 468 5.27 20.09 -15.95
N PRO A 469 5.74 19.86 -17.20
CA PRO A 469 6.70 18.80 -17.52
C PRO A 469 8.02 18.88 -16.74
N THR A 470 8.35 20.02 -16.13
CA THR A 470 9.59 20.25 -15.38
C THR A 470 9.47 20.14 -13.87
N SER A 471 8.29 19.77 -13.35
CA SER A 471 8.12 19.50 -11.91
C SER A 471 8.80 18.18 -11.51
N ALA A 472 9.14 18.05 -10.23
CA ALA A 472 9.31 16.75 -9.59
C ALA A 472 7.91 16.31 -9.20
N LYS A 473 7.32 15.45 -10.03
CA LYS A 473 6.00 14.84 -9.81
C LYS A 473 6.08 13.42 -10.32
N THR A 474 5.41 12.50 -9.65
CA THR A 474 5.32 11.10 -10.03
C THR A 474 3.90 10.60 -9.87
N GLN A 475 3.50 9.67 -10.73
CA GLN A 475 2.19 9.04 -10.70
C GLN A 475 2.30 7.70 -11.42
N SER A 476 1.74 6.66 -10.82
CA SER A 476 1.97 5.28 -11.21
C SER A 476 0.71 4.45 -11.02
N ALA A 477 0.52 3.39 -11.82
CA ALA A 477 -0.55 2.44 -11.66
C ALA A 477 -0.02 0.99 -11.68
N VAL A 478 -0.40 0.22 -10.66
CA VAL A 478 0.00 -1.16 -10.42
C VAL A 478 -1.18 -2.11 -10.55
N ASP A 479 -0.97 -3.23 -11.25
CA ASP A 479 -1.95 -4.32 -11.35
C ASP A 479 -1.62 -5.41 -10.33
N TYR A 480 -2.54 -5.69 -9.39
CA TYR A 480 -2.32 -6.65 -8.32
C TYR A 480 -2.14 -8.09 -8.81
N SER A 481 -2.65 -8.43 -10.01
CA SER A 481 -2.48 -9.76 -10.59
C SER A 481 -1.04 -10.08 -10.97
N ASP A 482 -0.25 -9.06 -11.32
CA ASP A 482 1.17 -9.17 -11.68
C ASP A 482 2.12 -8.97 -10.46
N PHE A 483 1.64 -8.34 -9.37
CA PHE A 483 2.44 -7.89 -8.22
C PHE A 483 3.18 -9.00 -7.46
N SER A 484 2.65 -10.23 -7.42
CA SER A 484 3.30 -11.35 -6.71
C SER A 484 4.68 -11.73 -7.28
N GLY A 485 4.92 -11.50 -8.58
CA GLY A 485 6.22 -11.68 -9.21
C GLY A 485 7.26 -10.67 -8.72
N LEU A 486 6.83 -9.42 -8.50
CA LEU A 486 7.68 -8.35 -7.98
C LEU A 486 8.13 -8.63 -6.55
N VAL A 487 7.21 -8.99 -5.65
CA VAL A 487 7.53 -9.38 -4.27
C VAL A 487 8.57 -10.49 -4.25
N THR A 488 8.34 -11.55 -5.04
CA THR A 488 9.28 -12.67 -5.17
C THR A 488 10.65 -12.20 -5.66
N ALA A 489 10.72 -11.26 -6.60
CA ALA A 489 11.99 -10.72 -7.09
C ALA A 489 12.73 -9.89 -6.03
N ILE A 490 12.01 -9.10 -5.21
CA ILE A 490 12.61 -8.31 -4.12
C ILE A 490 13.13 -9.23 -3.01
N ASP A 491 12.41 -10.28 -2.64
CA ASP A 491 12.86 -11.26 -1.64
C ASP A 491 14.16 -11.99 -2.08
N ASN A 492 14.21 -12.45 -3.33
CA ASN A 492 15.42 -13.05 -3.91
C ASN A 492 16.59 -12.04 -3.95
N LEU A 493 16.32 -10.76 -4.26
CA LEU A 493 17.32 -9.70 -4.20
C LEU A 493 17.84 -9.49 -2.77
N ALA A 494 16.96 -9.41 -1.77
CA ALA A 494 17.35 -9.27 -0.37
C ALA A 494 18.23 -10.45 0.08
N GLN A 495 17.87 -11.68 -0.27
CA GLN A 495 18.68 -12.87 -0.01
C GLN A 495 20.07 -12.79 -0.66
N ALA A 496 20.15 -12.36 -1.93
CA ALA A 496 21.42 -12.20 -2.63
C ALA A 496 22.29 -11.11 -1.99
N LEU A 497 21.71 -9.98 -1.58
CA LEU A 497 22.44 -8.89 -0.91
C LEU A 497 22.96 -9.31 0.47
N ILE A 498 22.19 -10.09 1.24
CA ILE A 498 22.68 -10.71 2.50
C ILE A 498 23.87 -11.63 2.22
N ALA A 499 23.82 -12.44 1.15
CA ALA A 499 24.92 -13.32 0.76
C ALA A 499 26.18 -12.53 0.35
N GLU A 500 26.02 -11.45 -0.43
CA GLU A 500 27.12 -10.58 -0.86
C GLU A 500 27.76 -9.82 0.30
N ILE A 501 26.97 -9.32 1.27
CA ILE A 501 27.51 -8.71 2.49
C ILE A 501 28.31 -9.75 3.29
N ASN A 502 27.79 -10.97 3.45
CA ASN A 502 28.51 -12.07 4.13
C ASN A 502 29.77 -12.53 3.36
N ALA A 503 29.84 -12.31 2.05
CA ALA A 503 31.02 -12.55 1.22
C ALA A 503 32.08 -11.42 1.29
N GLY A 504 31.79 -10.32 2.00
CA GLY A 504 32.68 -9.16 2.16
C GLY A 504 32.43 -8.02 1.16
N ASN A 505 31.38 -8.10 0.32
CA ASN A 505 31.07 -7.10 -0.71
C ASN A 505 30.20 -5.93 -0.19
N TRP A 506 30.14 -5.70 1.13
CA TRP A 506 29.31 -4.63 1.74
C TRP A 506 29.57 -3.25 1.12
N ASN A 507 30.82 -2.88 0.84
CA ASN A 507 31.18 -1.61 0.19
C ASN A 507 30.54 -1.43 -1.21
N GLN A 508 30.26 -2.52 -1.94
CA GLN A 508 29.59 -2.46 -3.25
C GLN A 508 28.09 -2.16 -3.08
N VAL A 509 27.45 -2.77 -2.07
CA VAL A 509 26.07 -2.50 -1.70
C VAL A 509 25.91 -1.07 -1.17
N GLN A 510 26.87 -0.60 -0.37
CA GLN A 510 26.94 0.78 0.10
C GLN A 510 27.06 1.77 -1.08
N GLN A 511 27.96 1.52 -2.03
CA GLN A 511 28.11 2.36 -3.23
C GLN A 511 26.77 2.45 -3.98
N ALA A 512 26.12 1.32 -4.22
CA ALA A 512 24.82 1.28 -4.89
C ALA A 512 23.75 2.09 -4.14
N ARG A 513 23.60 1.87 -2.83
CA ARG A 513 22.65 2.62 -1.98
C ARG A 513 22.95 4.12 -1.97
N SER A 514 24.22 4.53 -2.02
CA SER A 514 24.64 5.93 -2.01
C SER A 514 24.39 6.68 -3.33
N GLU A 515 24.28 5.95 -4.44
CA GLU A 515 24.00 6.51 -5.77
C GLU A 515 22.55 6.33 -6.23
N THR A 516 21.70 5.72 -5.41
CA THR A 516 20.27 5.52 -5.71
C THR A 516 19.48 6.81 -5.48
N GLU A 517 18.45 7.04 -6.30
CA GLU A 517 17.52 8.16 -6.12
C GLU A 517 16.83 8.13 -4.73
N LEU A 518 16.68 9.30 -4.10
CA LEU A 518 16.32 9.45 -2.69
C LEU A 518 14.97 10.13 -2.52
N ILE A 519 14.01 9.40 -1.95
CA ILE A 519 12.64 9.85 -1.74
C ILE A 519 12.42 10.13 -0.24
N HIS A 520 11.55 11.09 0.08
CA HIS A 520 11.13 11.45 1.44
C HIS A 520 12.28 11.49 2.47
N TYR A 521 13.08 12.57 2.48
CA TYR A 521 14.21 12.76 3.39
C TYR A 521 15.22 11.59 3.45
N SER A 522 15.34 10.81 2.37
CA SER A 522 16.18 9.59 2.27
C SER A 522 15.74 8.42 3.15
N TYR A 523 14.49 8.40 3.65
CA TYR A 523 13.90 7.20 4.26
C TYR A 523 13.50 6.17 3.20
N TYR A 524 13.08 6.64 2.02
CA TYR A 524 12.63 5.83 0.90
C TYR A 524 13.61 5.97 -0.26
N ILE A 525 13.62 4.98 -1.16
CA ILE A 525 14.40 5.00 -2.40
C ILE A 525 13.56 4.48 -3.56
N ASP A 526 13.90 4.87 -4.78
CA ASP A 526 13.34 4.25 -5.99
C ASP A 526 13.82 2.79 -6.11
N LEU A 527 12.89 1.84 -6.17
CA LEU A 527 13.23 0.41 -6.19
C LEU A 527 13.98 0.01 -7.48
N TYR A 528 13.59 0.58 -8.61
CA TYR A 528 14.15 0.23 -9.91
C TYR A 528 15.58 0.72 -10.06
N ASP A 529 15.83 1.98 -9.71
CA ASP A 529 17.14 2.59 -9.75
C ASP A 529 18.05 1.91 -8.72
N PHE A 530 17.56 1.55 -7.53
CA PHE A 530 18.32 0.70 -6.60
C PHE A 530 18.81 -0.59 -7.27
N ALA A 531 17.89 -1.34 -7.90
CA ALA A 531 18.24 -2.56 -8.62
C ALA A 531 19.22 -2.30 -9.78
N LYS A 532 19.08 -1.19 -10.51
CA LYS A 532 20.01 -0.74 -11.57
C LYS A 532 21.41 -0.41 -11.01
N LYS A 533 21.51 0.20 -9.81
CA LYS A 533 22.79 0.42 -9.12
C LYS A 533 23.38 -0.91 -8.61
N ILE A 534 22.57 -1.83 -8.07
CA ILE A 534 23.04 -3.18 -7.69
C ILE A 534 23.58 -3.96 -8.89
N GLN A 535 22.89 -3.97 -10.03
CA GLN A 535 23.41 -4.55 -11.29
C GLN A 535 24.78 -3.97 -11.68
N THR A 536 25.01 -2.69 -11.41
CA THR A 536 26.24 -1.99 -11.78
C THR A 536 27.40 -2.31 -10.83
N TYR A 537 27.14 -2.34 -9.53
CA TYR A 537 28.18 -2.39 -8.50
C TYR A 537 28.37 -3.76 -7.84
N VAL A 538 27.37 -4.65 -7.87
CA VAL A 538 27.36 -5.94 -7.16
C VAL A 538 27.20 -7.10 -8.16
N PRO A 539 28.30 -7.61 -8.76
CA PRO A 539 28.24 -8.65 -9.80
C PRO A 539 27.54 -9.94 -9.37
N GLY A 540 27.57 -10.28 -8.06
CA GLY A 540 26.93 -11.47 -7.53
C GLY A 540 25.40 -11.43 -7.46
N ALA A 541 24.79 -10.23 -7.43
CA ALA A 541 23.34 -10.02 -7.34
C ALA A 541 22.71 -9.47 -8.65
N THR A 542 23.44 -9.59 -9.78
CA THR A 542 23.04 -8.99 -11.06
C THR A 542 21.77 -9.61 -11.65
N SER A 543 21.52 -10.91 -11.44
CA SER A 543 20.35 -11.60 -12.03
C SER A 543 19.07 -11.24 -11.29
N GLU A 544 19.17 -11.08 -9.98
CA GLU A 544 18.11 -10.74 -9.04
C GLU A 544 17.72 -9.27 -9.22
N ALA A 545 18.71 -8.38 -9.36
CA ALA A 545 18.50 -7.00 -9.80
C ALA A 545 17.78 -6.90 -11.16
N GLN A 546 18.15 -7.74 -12.14
CA GLN A 546 17.44 -7.82 -13.42
C GLN A 546 16.00 -8.30 -13.27
N ALA A 547 15.76 -9.26 -12.38
CA ALA A 547 14.41 -9.74 -12.08
C ALA A 547 13.55 -8.63 -11.45
N VAL A 548 14.07 -7.84 -10.50
CA VAL A 548 13.33 -6.70 -9.92
C VAL A 548 12.98 -5.68 -10.99
N MET A 549 13.95 -5.21 -11.79
CA MET A 549 13.69 -4.26 -12.89
C MET A 549 12.67 -4.80 -13.91
N ALA A 550 12.73 -6.08 -14.26
CA ALA A 550 11.77 -6.70 -15.18
C ALA A 550 10.35 -6.80 -14.58
N ASN A 551 10.22 -7.10 -13.29
CA ASN A 551 8.93 -7.18 -12.62
C ASN A 551 8.33 -5.79 -12.40
N VAL A 552 9.11 -4.76 -12.04
CA VAL A 552 8.61 -3.37 -11.96
C VAL A 552 8.03 -2.93 -13.30
N ASN A 553 8.76 -3.12 -14.41
CA ASN A 553 8.29 -2.81 -15.77
C ASN A 553 7.03 -3.58 -16.22
N THR A 554 6.67 -4.68 -15.54
CA THR A 554 5.47 -5.48 -15.84
C THR A 554 4.30 -5.07 -14.95
N THR A 555 4.60 -4.85 -13.67
CA THR A 555 3.66 -4.59 -12.57
C THR A 555 3.16 -3.15 -12.60
N VAL A 556 4.08 -2.20 -12.77
CA VAL A 556 3.79 -0.78 -13.00
C VAL A 556 3.43 -0.62 -14.49
N TYR A 557 2.16 -0.81 -14.81
CA TYR A 557 1.71 -0.88 -16.20
C TYR A 557 1.43 0.49 -16.82
N ALA A 558 1.31 1.53 -16.00
CA ALA A 558 1.32 2.94 -16.41
C ALA A 558 2.16 3.74 -15.41
N LYS A 559 2.98 4.66 -15.92
CA LYS A 559 3.80 5.57 -15.12
C LYS A 559 3.95 6.91 -15.83
N ALA A 560 3.98 7.98 -15.07
CA ALA A 560 4.45 9.28 -15.50
C ALA A 560 5.35 9.91 -14.43
N ASN A 561 6.44 10.53 -14.87
CA ASN A 561 7.34 11.29 -14.03
C ASN A 561 7.77 12.57 -14.74
N GLY A 562 7.81 13.70 -14.02
CA GLY A 562 8.30 14.97 -14.53
C GLY A 562 9.82 15.02 -14.60
N SER A 563 10.39 15.96 -15.36
CA SER A 563 11.85 16.05 -15.53
C SER A 563 12.60 16.53 -14.27
N GLY A 564 11.88 16.85 -13.19
CA GLY A 564 12.46 17.07 -11.85
C GLY A 564 12.70 15.78 -11.07
N ALA A 565 12.09 14.67 -11.49
CA ALA A 565 12.15 13.34 -10.89
C ALA A 565 12.53 12.28 -11.96
N PRO A 566 13.67 12.42 -12.68
CA PRO A 566 13.93 11.68 -13.92
C PRO A 566 14.21 10.17 -13.73
N ASP A 567 14.75 9.78 -12.57
CA ASP A 567 15.18 8.41 -12.24
C ASP A 567 14.23 7.71 -11.24
N GLU A 568 13.01 8.23 -11.06
CA GLU A 568 11.91 7.57 -10.30
C GLU A 568 11.04 6.71 -11.24
N HIS A 569 10.64 5.50 -10.83
CA HIS A 569 10.15 4.41 -11.68
C HIS A 569 8.78 3.81 -11.30
N GLY A 570 8.04 4.47 -10.42
CA GLY A 570 6.64 4.25 -10.09
C GLY A 570 6.41 3.48 -8.79
N LEU A 571 7.46 3.08 -8.08
CA LEU A 571 7.40 2.33 -6.83
C LEU A 571 8.65 2.60 -5.98
N SER A 572 8.43 3.27 -4.85
CA SER A 572 9.46 3.45 -3.82
C SER A 572 9.42 2.32 -2.78
N ILE A 573 10.50 2.15 -2.02
CA ILE A 573 10.63 1.13 -0.96
C ILE A 573 11.36 1.69 0.25
N TYR A 574 11.07 1.20 1.46
CA TYR A 574 11.76 1.63 2.67
C TYR A 574 13.21 1.15 2.68
N TYR A 575 14.15 2.09 2.72
CA TYR A 575 15.57 1.83 2.92
C TYR A 575 16.21 3.12 3.45
N PRO A 576 16.15 3.39 4.76
CA PRO A 576 16.66 4.64 5.31
C PRO A 576 18.16 4.84 5.09
N LEU A 577 18.64 6.08 5.15
CA LEU A 577 20.04 6.38 4.88
C LEU A 577 21.00 5.84 5.96
N ALA A 578 20.52 5.70 7.21
CA ALA A 578 21.34 5.34 8.36
C ALA A 578 20.59 4.43 9.36
N GLU A 579 21.35 3.66 10.14
CA GLU A 579 20.85 2.78 11.21
C GLU A 579 19.90 3.51 12.17
N GLY A 580 20.27 4.70 12.63
CA GLY A 580 19.44 5.50 13.55
C GLY A 580 18.12 6.01 12.97
N SER A 581 17.92 5.87 11.66
CA SER A 581 16.68 6.18 10.93
C SER A 581 15.88 4.91 10.58
N TYR A 582 16.35 3.72 10.98
CA TYR A 582 15.60 2.48 10.92
C TYR A 582 14.58 2.43 12.07
N LEU A 583 13.31 2.27 11.72
CA LEU A 583 12.18 2.20 12.64
C LEU A 583 11.86 0.73 12.91
N ALA A 584 11.90 0.28 14.17
CA ALA A 584 11.69 -1.15 14.46
C ALA A 584 10.26 -1.61 14.22
N SER A 585 9.30 -0.65 14.18
CA SER A 585 7.93 -0.86 13.72
C SER A 585 7.82 -1.42 12.31
N TYR A 586 8.81 -1.19 11.43
CA TYR A 586 8.84 -1.72 10.05
C TYR A 586 8.73 -3.25 10.00
N ASN A 587 9.32 -3.94 10.98
CA ASN A 587 9.29 -5.41 11.08
C ASN A 587 7.86 -5.98 11.28
N ASN A 588 6.87 -5.13 11.56
CA ASN A 588 5.47 -5.52 11.72
C ASN A 588 4.61 -5.23 10.47
N THR A 589 5.19 -4.69 9.39
CA THR A 589 4.49 -4.57 8.10
C THR A 589 4.33 -5.94 7.46
N ALA A 590 3.23 -6.17 6.73
CA ALA A 590 3.01 -7.47 6.08
C ALA A 590 4.12 -7.80 5.08
N PHE A 591 4.68 -6.78 4.41
CA PHE A 591 5.78 -6.94 3.46
C PHE A 591 7.08 -7.41 4.12
N ALA A 592 7.45 -6.84 5.27
CA ALA A 592 8.62 -7.28 6.04
C ALA A 592 8.43 -8.68 6.63
N ILE A 593 7.22 -9.04 7.07
CA ILE A 593 6.95 -10.38 7.62
C ILE A 593 7.09 -11.48 6.54
N ASP A 594 6.69 -11.19 5.30
CA ASP A 594 6.64 -12.16 4.20
C ASP A 594 7.89 -12.17 3.30
N THR A 595 8.89 -11.31 3.54
CA THR A 595 10.13 -11.20 2.73
C THR A 595 11.38 -11.04 3.59
N LEU A 596 12.56 -11.21 3.02
CA LEU A 596 13.85 -10.99 3.70
C LEU A 596 14.35 -9.54 3.67
N TRP A 597 13.50 -8.56 3.33
CA TRP A 597 13.95 -7.18 3.09
C TRP A 597 14.43 -6.48 4.37
N ASN A 598 13.73 -6.63 5.49
CA ASN A 598 14.17 -6.12 6.79
C ASN A 598 15.42 -6.85 7.31
N GLU A 599 15.58 -8.16 7.09
CA GLU A 599 16.83 -8.88 7.40
C GLU A 599 18.01 -8.33 6.59
N PHE A 600 17.78 -8.00 5.32
CA PHE A 600 18.76 -7.33 4.49
C PHE A 600 19.13 -5.94 5.05
N LEU A 601 18.13 -5.11 5.38
CA LEU A 601 18.36 -3.78 5.97
C LEU A 601 19.14 -3.88 7.29
N MET A 602 18.71 -4.75 8.22
CA MET A 602 19.41 -5.00 9.48
C MET A 602 20.85 -5.46 9.25
N LYS A 603 21.08 -6.38 8.30
CA LYS A 603 22.43 -6.86 7.96
C LYS A 603 23.29 -5.77 7.30
N TYR A 604 22.70 -4.85 6.55
CA TYR A 604 23.38 -3.71 5.96
C TYR A 604 23.81 -2.68 7.02
N TYR A 605 22.97 -2.38 8.02
CA TYR A 605 23.31 -1.43 9.10
C TYR A 605 24.30 -1.99 10.14
N THR A 606 24.59 -3.29 10.11
CA THR A 606 25.66 -3.92 10.91
C THR A 606 26.90 -4.19 10.04
N PRO A 607 27.69 -3.16 9.67
CA PRO A 607 28.83 -3.32 8.77
C PRO A 607 29.93 -4.21 9.39
N PRO A 608 30.77 -4.86 8.57
CA PRO A 608 31.93 -5.59 9.06
C PRO A 608 32.87 -4.67 9.88
N PRO A 609 33.66 -5.24 10.80
CA PRO A 609 34.65 -4.47 11.55
C PRO A 609 35.70 -3.89 10.60
N GLU A 610 36.16 -2.68 10.89
CA GLU A 610 37.16 -1.94 10.08
C GLU A 610 38.41 -1.67 10.95
N ILE A 611 39.59 -2.03 10.44
CA ILE A 611 40.87 -1.66 11.06
C ILE A 611 41.15 -0.19 10.80
N THR A 612 40.78 0.67 11.76
CA THR A 612 40.92 2.14 11.67
C THR A 612 42.35 2.63 11.91
N TYR A 613 43.22 1.79 12.48
CA TYR A 613 44.63 2.09 12.68
C TYR A 613 45.47 0.82 12.73
N TYR A 614 46.70 0.90 12.22
CA TYR A 614 47.68 -0.18 12.31
C TYR A 614 49.12 0.36 12.39
N ASP A 615 49.97 -0.34 13.14
CA ASP A 615 51.41 -0.08 13.24
C ASP A 615 52.20 -1.38 13.02
N PRO A 616 53.25 -1.40 12.18
CA PRO A 616 53.76 -0.30 11.35
C PRO A 616 52.85 0.03 10.16
N GLU A 617 52.86 1.28 9.69
CA GLU A 617 52.09 1.72 8.51
C GLU A 617 52.53 1.06 7.18
N LEU A 618 53.76 0.53 7.14
CA LEU A 618 54.37 -0.09 5.96
C LEU A 618 55.13 -1.37 6.35
N SER A 619 55.48 -2.18 5.35
CA SER A 619 56.41 -3.31 5.49
C SER A 619 57.69 -2.89 6.22
N VAL A 620 58.12 -3.69 7.19
CA VAL A 620 59.17 -3.31 8.15
C VAL A 620 60.36 -4.26 8.08
N SER A 621 61.56 -3.71 8.24
CA SER A 621 62.82 -4.48 8.22
C SER A 621 63.54 -4.40 9.56
N ASP A 622 64.00 -5.55 10.06
CA ASP A 622 64.64 -5.70 11.37
C ASP A 622 65.95 -6.50 11.30
N LEU A 623 66.78 -6.35 12.33
CA LEU A 623 67.92 -7.27 12.52
C LEU A 623 67.47 -8.57 13.19
N GLU A 624 68.14 -9.67 12.85
CA GLU A 624 67.97 -10.94 13.57
C GLU A 624 68.15 -10.76 15.09
N GLY A 625 67.23 -11.33 15.88
CA GLY A 625 67.16 -11.18 17.33
C GLY A 625 66.52 -9.87 17.84
N ALA A 626 66.07 -8.97 16.95
CA ALA A 626 65.28 -7.80 17.35
C ALA A 626 63.92 -8.20 17.96
N THR A 627 63.32 -7.26 18.69
CA THR A 627 61.93 -7.32 19.13
C THR A 627 61.09 -6.39 18.26
N ARG A 628 60.00 -6.90 17.68
CA ARG A 628 59.05 -6.15 16.87
C ARG A 628 57.64 -6.29 17.46
N THR A 629 56.94 -5.18 17.56
CA THR A 629 55.50 -5.13 17.84
C THR A 629 54.75 -4.82 16.55
N PHE A 630 53.60 -5.44 16.38
CA PHE A 630 52.56 -5.09 15.41
C PHE A 630 51.30 -4.74 16.21
N SER A 631 50.56 -3.71 15.82
CA SER A 631 49.38 -3.23 16.53
C SER A 631 48.23 -2.94 15.57
N VAL A 632 46.99 -3.12 16.02
CA VAL A 632 45.77 -2.70 15.32
C VAL A 632 44.78 -2.06 16.29
N ALA A 633 44.02 -1.08 15.80
CA ALA A 633 42.78 -0.61 16.41
C ALA A 633 41.62 -0.77 15.42
N VAL A 634 40.41 -1.00 15.95
CA VAL A 634 39.23 -1.42 15.20
C VAL A 634 38.02 -0.63 15.67
N ASN A 635 37.11 -0.29 14.76
CA ASN A 635 35.89 0.47 15.06
C ASN A 635 34.84 -0.30 15.91
N GLN A 636 35.04 -1.60 16.14
CA GLN A 636 34.09 -2.50 16.81
C GLN A 636 34.81 -3.46 17.77
N LEU A 637 34.07 -4.08 18.68
CA LEU A 637 34.57 -5.22 19.47
C LEU A 637 34.76 -6.44 18.56
N VAL A 638 35.98 -6.99 18.57
CA VAL A 638 36.40 -8.11 17.72
C VAL A 638 37.28 -9.11 18.44
N ASN A 639 37.37 -10.30 17.87
CA ASN A 639 38.44 -11.25 18.12
C ASN A 639 39.54 -11.03 17.06
N VAL A 640 40.77 -10.81 17.52
CA VAL A 640 41.96 -10.58 16.67
C VAL A 640 42.82 -11.85 16.65
N SER A 641 42.91 -12.50 15.50
CA SER A 641 43.84 -13.61 15.25
C SER A 641 45.10 -13.11 14.55
N TRP A 642 46.22 -13.17 15.25
CA TRP A 642 47.53 -12.87 14.70
C TRP A 642 48.11 -14.12 14.05
N GLN A 643 48.64 -13.97 12.83
CA GLN A 643 49.23 -15.07 12.06
C GLN A 643 50.62 -14.70 11.54
N ILE A 644 51.48 -15.71 11.39
CA ILE A 644 52.74 -15.63 10.64
C ILE A 644 52.72 -16.72 9.56
N ASN A 645 52.85 -16.32 8.29
CA ASN A 645 52.76 -17.20 7.11
C ASN A 645 51.49 -18.09 7.15
N GLY A 646 50.34 -17.51 7.53
CA GLY A 646 49.05 -18.21 7.67
C GLY A 646 48.90 -19.12 8.91
N SER A 647 49.91 -19.20 9.77
CA SER A 647 49.85 -19.98 11.02
C SER A 647 49.53 -19.06 12.20
N SER A 648 48.47 -19.36 12.96
CA SER A 648 48.10 -18.56 14.15
C SER A 648 49.16 -18.60 15.24
N VAL A 649 49.48 -17.43 15.81
CA VAL A 649 50.51 -17.23 16.84
C VAL A 649 50.00 -16.57 18.12
N GLN A 650 48.89 -15.81 18.05
CA GLN A 650 48.24 -15.18 19.20
C GLN A 650 46.77 -14.91 18.86
N THR A 651 45.89 -14.98 19.86
CA THR A 651 44.50 -14.51 19.76
C THR A 651 44.24 -13.50 20.88
N ASN A 652 43.51 -12.44 20.58
CA ASN A 652 42.91 -11.53 21.54
C ASN A 652 41.39 -11.59 21.35
N GLU A 653 40.62 -11.71 22.43
CA GLU A 653 39.15 -11.86 22.37
C GLU A 653 38.45 -10.61 22.91
N SER A 654 37.35 -10.20 22.24
CA SER A 654 36.51 -9.05 22.62
C SER A 654 37.29 -7.76 22.92
N VAL A 655 38.11 -7.30 21.97
CA VAL A 655 38.90 -6.07 22.06
C VAL A 655 38.61 -5.10 20.91
N THR A 656 38.85 -3.81 21.12
CA THR A 656 38.91 -2.78 20.07
C THR A 656 40.35 -2.42 19.68
N GLU A 657 41.34 -2.84 20.49
CA GLU A 657 42.77 -2.63 20.25
C GLU A 657 43.53 -3.91 20.60
N ALA A 658 44.51 -4.28 19.77
CA ALA A 658 45.35 -5.45 20.00
C ALA A 658 46.79 -5.20 19.54
N TYR A 659 47.74 -5.92 20.13
CA TYR A 659 49.12 -5.97 19.66
C TYR A 659 49.72 -7.37 19.78
N TYR A 660 50.60 -7.71 18.84
CA TYR A 660 51.43 -8.91 18.87
C TYR A 660 52.91 -8.50 18.92
N MET A 661 53.66 -9.08 19.85
CA MET A 661 55.08 -8.78 20.04
C MET A 661 55.95 -10.03 19.82
N ASN A 662 56.68 -10.05 18.70
CA ASN A 662 57.70 -11.06 18.46
C ASN A 662 59.04 -10.61 19.08
N LYS A 663 59.59 -11.41 19.99
CA LYS A 663 60.82 -11.12 20.76
C LYS A 663 62.07 -11.81 20.20
N SER A 664 61.98 -12.49 19.07
CA SER A 664 63.06 -13.31 18.53
C SER A 664 62.93 -13.39 17.01
N ALA A 665 63.16 -12.24 16.36
CA ALA A 665 63.18 -12.13 14.90
C ALA A 665 64.17 -13.14 14.28
N VAL A 666 63.69 -14.05 13.43
CA VAL A 666 64.50 -15.07 12.73
C VAL A 666 64.72 -14.62 11.29
N ASN A 667 65.95 -14.70 10.78
CA ASN A 667 66.29 -14.24 9.43
C ASN A 667 65.41 -14.88 8.34
N GLY A 668 64.74 -14.04 7.55
CA GLY A 668 63.78 -14.43 6.52
C GLY A 668 62.77 -13.33 6.22
N SER A 669 61.91 -13.55 5.23
CA SER A 669 60.73 -12.72 4.99
C SER A 669 59.48 -13.44 5.50
N TRP A 670 58.63 -12.71 6.22
CA TRP A 670 57.47 -13.24 6.94
C TRP A 670 56.24 -12.40 6.62
N ASN A 671 55.16 -13.05 6.21
CA ASN A 671 53.85 -12.40 6.13
C ASN A 671 53.23 -12.44 7.52
N VAL A 672 53.16 -11.30 8.19
CA VAL A 672 52.43 -11.15 9.46
C VAL A 672 51.04 -10.63 9.13
N SER A 673 49.99 -11.22 9.68
CA SER A 673 48.61 -10.77 9.45
C SER A 673 47.87 -10.63 10.78
N ALA A 674 47.06 -9.57 10.90
CA ALA A 674 46.06 -9.41 11.94
C ALA A 674 44.69 -9.58 11.30
N ILE A 675 44.02 -10.71 11.57
CA ILE A 675 42.65 -10.96 11.13
C ILE A 675 41.73 -10.52 12.26
N VAL A 676 40.88 -9.53 12.02
CA VAL A 676 39.88 -9.05 12.98
C VAL A 676 38.52 -9.62 12.60
N SER A 677 37.74 -10.08 13.58
CA SER A 677 36.51 -10.83 13.30
C SER A 677 35.45 -10.69 14.41
N ASN A 678 34.19 -10.58 14.02
CA ASN A 678 33.03 -10.69 14.90
C ASN A 678 31.84 -11.29 14.13
N GLU A 679 30.61 -11.17 14.64
CA GLU A 679 29.40 -11.67 13.97
C GLU A 679 28.99 -10.85 12.72
N ASN A 680 29.48 -9.61 12.61
CA ASN A 680 29.18 -8.72 11.49
C ASN A 680 30.04 -9.07 10.26
N GLY A 681 31.31 -9.45 10.47
CA GLY A 681 32.21 -9.93 9.42
C GLY A 681 33.67 -9.99 9.85
N THR A 682 34.57 -9.81 8.88
CA THR A 682 36.03 -9.84 9.08
C THR A 682 36.75 -8.78 8.26
N ASP A 683 37.85 -8.26 8.79
CA ASP A 683 38.83 -7.43 8.08
C ASP A 683 40.26 -7.92 8.38
N MET A 684 41.25 -7.56 7.57
CA MET A 684 42.60 -8.08 7.67
C MET A 684 43.68 -7.09 7.23
N GLN A 685 44.56 -6.72 8.16
CA GLN A 685 45.83 -6.05 7.85
C GLN A 685 46.95 -7.10 7.69
N THR A 686 47.80 -6.95 6.67
CA THR A 686 48.98 -7.81 6.45
C THR A 686 50.22 -6.97 6.19
N TRP A 687 51.33 -7.36 6.82
CA TRP A 687 52.65 -6.76 6.68
C TRP A 687 53.65 -7.77 6.13
N VAL A 688 54.56 -7.30 5.27
CA VAL A 688 55.80 -8.03 4.98
C VAL A 688 56.85 -7.61 6.02
N TRP A 689 57.29 -8.58 6.83
CA TRP A 689 58.34 -8.40 7.83
C TRP A 689 59.64 -9.05 7.37
N THR A 690 60.64 -8.22 7.05
CA THR A 690 61.92 -8.66 6.50
C THR A 690 62.99 -8.63 7.59
N VAL A 691 63.30 -9.80 8.14
CA VAL A 691 64.35 -9.95 9.16
C VAL A 691 65.66 -10.31 8.47
N VAL A 692 66.68 -9.48 8.67
CA VAL A 692 67.98 -9.59 7.99
C VAL A 692 69.15 -9.68 8.97
N VAL A 693 70.04 -10.63 8.74
CA VAL A 693 71.36 -10.60 9.39
C VAL A 693 72.18 -9.38 8.91
N PRO A 694 72.93 -8.72 9.80
CA PRO A 694 73.70 -7.52 9.46
C PRO A 694 74.92 -7.86 8.59
N CYS A 695 75.22 -7.00 7.61
CA CYS A 695 76.48 -7.03 6.87
C CYS A 695 77.49 -6.13 7.60
N PHE A 696 78.04 -6.62 8.71
CA PHE A 696 78.78 -5.84 9.72
C PHE A 696 79.64 -4.67 9.19
N ILE A 697 80.51 -4.89 8.21
CA ILE A 697 81.40 -3.84 7.67
C ILE A 697 80.63 -2.79 6.85
N ALA A 698 79.66 -3.21 6.04
CA ALA A 698 78.84 -2.31 5.24
C ALA A 698 77.89 -1.49 6.14
N THR A 699 77.24 -2.16 7.10
CA THR A 699 76.44 -1.54 8.16
C THR A 699 77.22 -0.48 8.93
N ALA A 700 78.47 -0.77 9.32
CA ALA A 700 79.33 0.19 10.00
C ALA A 700 79.73 1.39 9.11
N ALA A 701 79.90 1.18 7.80
CA ALA A 701 80.31 2.22 6.86
C ALA A 701 79.16 3.15 6.41
N TYR A 702 77.92 2.64 6.34
CA TYR A 702 76.73 3.45 6.08
C TYR A 702 76.08 4.01 7.35
N GLY A 703 76.40 3.49 8.53
CA GLY A 703 75.78 3.87 9.80
C GLY A 703 74.39 3.25 10.03
N THR A 704 73.86 2.52 9.06
CA THR A 704 72.57 1.82 9.11
C THR A 704 72.69 0.44 8.42
N PRO A 705 71.99 -0.60 8.90
CA PRO A 705 71.88 -1.89 8.21
C PRO A 705 70.78 -1.91 7.13
N LEU A 706 70.05 -0.80 6.91
CA LEU A 706 68.85 -0.69 6.06
C LEU A 706 69.09 0.27 4.89
N HIS A 707 70.20 0.14 4.18
CA HIS A 707 70.55 0.99 3.03
C HIS A 707 70.59 0.14 1.77
N ASP A 708 69.97 0.56 0.67
CA ASP A 708 69.73 -0.23 -0.55
C ASP A 708 70.98 -0.93 -1.09
N ASP A 709 72.12 -0.21 -1.13
CA ASP A 709 73.43 -0.79 -1.49
C ASP A 709 73.81 -2.04 -0.64
N ILE A 710 73.42 -2.10 0.64
CA ILE A 710 73.63 -3.26 1.52
C ILE A 710 72.73 -4.43 1.12
N ASP A 711 71.50 -4.16 0.68
CA ASP A 711 70.55 -5.20 0.29
C ASP A 711 71.02 -5.90 -0.99
N ILE A 712 71.55 -5.17 -1.97
CA ILE A 712 72.22 -5.76 -3.15
C ILE A 712 73.40 -6.69 -2.77
N LEU A 713 74.10 -6.40 -1.66
CA LEU A 713 75.14 -7.28 -1.13
C LEU A 713 74.58 -8.49 -0.35
N ARG A 714 73.37 -8.38 0.21
CA ARG A 714 72.63 -9.49 0.83
C ARG A 714 72.03 -10.42 -0.21
N ASP A 715 71.41 -9.88 -1.25
CA ASP A 715 70.81 -10.67 -2.33
C ASP A 715 71.90 -11.47 -3.05
N PHE A 716 73.04 -10.83 -3.36
CA PHE A 716 74.21 -11.53 -3.89
C PHE A 716 74.75 -12.60 -2.92
N ARG A 717 74.72 -12.34 -1.61
CA ARG A 717 75.09 -13.35 -0.60
C ARG A 717 74.13 -14.53 -0.62
N ASP A 718 72.83 -14.30 -0.67
CA ASP A 718 71.82 -15.33 -0.47
C ASP A 718 71.58 -16.16 -1.74
N GLU A 719 71.49 -15.52 -2.90
CA GLU A 719 71.30 -16.18 -4.20
C GLU A 719 72.61 -16.82 -4.72
N TYR A 720 73.76 -16.14 -4.60
CA TYR A 720 75.00 -16.56 -5.27
C TYR A 720 76.09 -17.12 -4.34
N LEU A 721 76.16 -16.73 -3.07
CA LEU A 721 77.19 -17.25 -2.15
C LEU A 721 76.67 -18.42 -1.29
N ILE A 722 75.49 -18.32 -0.70
CA ILE A 722 74.96 -19.35 0.21
C ILE A 722 74.51 -20.61 -0.53
N THR A 723 74.20 -20.53 -1.82
CA THR A 723 73.80 -21.69 -2.65
C THR A 723 74.91 -22.73 -2.85
N ASN A 724 76.19 -22.37 -2.72
CA ASN A 724 77.34 -23.28 -2.92
C ASN A 724 78.28 -23.35 -1.70
N SER A 725 79.02 -24.47 -1.58
CA SER A 725 79.88 -24.73 -0.42
C SER A 725 81.04 -23.72 -0.23
N PRO A 726 81.75 -23.27 -1.29
CA PRO A 726 82.77 -22.22 -1.15
C PRO A 726 82.19 -20.90 -0.66
N GLY A 727 81.06 -20.45 -1.22
CA GLY A 727 80.41 -19.20 -0.80
C GLY A 727 79.89 -19.28 0.64
N ARG A 728 79.31 -20.40 1.08
CA ARG A 728 78.99 -20.62 2.51
C ARG A 728 80.20 -20.51 3.43
N ALA A 729 81.37 -21.01 3.01
CA ALA A 729 82.60 -20.88 3.79
C ALA A 729 83.12 -19.44 3.83
N PHE A 730 83.02 -18.70 2.71
CA PHE A 730 83.35 -17.27 2.65
C PHE A 730 82.43 -16.44 3.55
N VAL A 731 81.12 -16.66 3.48
CA VAL A 731 80.13 -15.99 4.35
C VAL A 731 80.42 -16.30 5.82
N LYS A 732 80.69 -17.56 6.18
CA LYS A 732 81.08 -17.93 7.56
C LYS A 732 82.35 -17.20 8.02
N ALA A 733 83.37 -17.09 7.16
CA ALA A 733 84.59 -16.35 7.46
C ALA A 733 84.30 -14.85 7.64
N TYR A 734 83.47 -14.25 6.78
CA TYR A 734 83.01 -12.87 6.92
C TYR A 734 82.33 -12.65 8.28
N TYR A 735 81.29 -13.41 8.62
CA TYR A 735 80.56 -13.27 9.90
C TYR A 735 81.46 -13.51 11.13
N THR A 736 82.53 -14.31 11.01
CA THR A 736 83.49 -14.56 12.10
C THR A 736 84.50 -13.41 12.28
N LEU A 737 84.98 -12.81 11.18
CA LEU A 737 86.11 -11.86 11.19
C LEU A 737 85.68 -10.39 11.14
N SER A 738 84.51 -10.10 10.58
CA SER A 738 84.03 -8.73 10.37
C SER A 738 83.56 -7.97 11.61
N PRO A 739 83.05 -8.56 12.72
CA PRO A 739 82.59 -7.79 13.87
C PRO A 739 83.62 -6.81 14.50
N PRO A 740 84.89 -7.20 14.78
CA PRO A 740 85.88 -6.25 15.30
C PRO A 740 86.30 -5.19 14.28
N ILE A 741 86.31 -5.53 12.98
CA ILE A 741 86.60 -4.58 11.90
C ILE A 741 85.48 -3.54 11.81
N ALA A 742 84.22 -3.98 11.91
CA ALA A 742 83.04 -3.13 11.90
C ALA A 742 82.94 -2.20 13.13
N ALA A 743 83.48 -2.58 14.28
CA ALA A 743 83.59 -1.67 15.42
C ALA A 743 84.53 -0.49 15.08
N LEU A 744 85.74 -0.77 14.59
CA LEU A 744 86.73 0.25 14.20
C LEU A 744 86.22 1.21 13.11
N VAL A 745 85.39 0.73 12.18
CA VAL A 745 84.79 1.55 11.12
C VAL A 745 83.65 2.43 11.65
N ARG A 746 82.88 1.96 12.63
CA ARG A 746 81.76 2.70 13.23
C ARG A 746 82.22 3.83 14.15
N ASP A 747 83.28 3.58 14.91
CA ASP A 747 83.82 4.54 15.89
C ASP A 747 84.66 5.67 15.24
N ASN A 748 84.75 5.70 13.90
CA ASN A 748 85.54 6.69 13.16
C ASN A 748 84.89 7.05 11.81
N GLU A 749 84.26 8.23 11.76
CA GLU A 749 83.49 8.74 10.61
C GLU A 749 84.31 8.86 9.30
N TRP A 750 85.61 9.14 9.40
CA TRP A 750 86.51 9.18 8.25
C TRP A 750 86.77 7.78 7.67
N LEU A 751 87.00 6.78 8.53
CA LEU A 751 87.10 5.37 8.15
C LEU A 751 85.77 4.85 7.59
N GLY A 752 84.63 5.18 8.21
CA GLY A 752 83.30 4.90 7.67
C GLY A 752 83.13 5.41 6.25
N THR A 753 83.48 6.67 6.00
CA THR A 753 83.43 7.28 4.66
C THR A 753 84.38 6.59 3.68
N ALA A 754 85.62 6.31 4.08
CA ALA A 754 86.62 5.67 3.22
C ALA A 754 86.25 4.22 2.85
N VAL A 755 85.70 3.45 3.79
CA VAL A 755 85.20 2.09 3.52
C VAL A 755 83.97 2.13 2.63
N ARG A 756 83.03 3.04 2.88
CA ARG A 756 81.81 3.23 2.06
C ARG A 756 82.14 3.52 0.60
N THR A 757 83.03 4.48 0.32
CA THR A 757 83.36 4.90 -1.05
C THR A 757 84.43 4.03 -1.72
N GLY A 758 85.42 3.53 -0.95
CA GLY A 758 86.55 2.78 -1.49
C GLY A 758 86.34 1.26 -1.60
N PHE A 759 85.41 0.69 -0.83
CA PHE A 759 85.19 -0.77 -0.80
C PHE A 759 83.73 -1.16 -0.99
N VAL A 760 82.79 -0.55 -0.26
CA VAL A 760 81.39 -1.01 -0.28
C VAL A 760 80.73 -0.63 -1.60
N LYS A 761 80.72 0.64 -2.02
CA LYS A 761 80.15 1.03 -3.32
C LYS A 761 80.75 0.30 -4.53
N PRO A 762 82.08 0.15 -4.67
CA PRO A 762 82.66 -0.65 -5.74
C PRO A 762 82.24 -2.13 -5.72
N ALA A 763 82.07 -2.73 -4.53
CA ALA A 763 81.54 -4.09 -4.42
C ALA A 763 80.08 -4.16 -4.90
N VAL A 764 79.25 -3.18 -4.52
CA VAL A 764 77.84 -3.07 -4.94
C VAL A 764 77.72 -2.91 -6.45
N ASP A 765 78.52 -2.04 -7.07
CA ASP A 765 78.51 -1.83 -8.52
C ASP A 765 79.00 -3.05 -9.33
N ILE A 766 79.68 -4.00 -8.67
CA ILE A 766 80.04 -5.30 -9.22
C ILE A 766 78.89 -6.31 -8.99
N THR A 767 78.37 -6.43 -7.77
CA THR A 767 77.32 -7.41 -7.44
C THR A 767 75.97 -7.09 -8.08
N ARG A 768 75.63 -5.81 -8.25
CA ARG A 768 74.44 -5.32 -8.99
C ARG A 768 74.36 -5.86 -10.43
N ARG A 769 75.47 -6.35 -11.02
CA ARG A 769 75.50 -6.99 -12.35
C ARG A 769 75.10 -8.47 -12.35
N PHE A 770 74.83 -9.04 -11.18
CA PHE A 770 74.45 -10.43 -10.98
C PHE A 770 73.03 -10.55 -10.37
N VAL A 771 72.62 -9.60 -9.53
CA VAL A 771 71.31 -9.60 -8.82
C VAL A 771 70.29 -8.56 -9.32
N GLY A 772 70.63 -7.74 -10.33
CA GLY A 772 69.76 -6.68 -10.85
C GLY A 772 69.74 -6.61 -12.37
#